data_AF-A0A1R3KCA5-F1
#
_entry.id   AF-A0A1R3KCA5-F1
#
_cell.length_a   1.000
_cell.length_b   1.000
_cell.length_c   1.000
_cell.angle_alpha   90.00
_cell.angle_beta   90.00
_cell.angle_gamma   90.00
#
_symmetry.space_group_name_H-M   'P 1'
#
loop_
_entity.id
_entity.type
_entity.pdbx_description
1 polymer ?
#
loop_
_entity_poly.entity_id
_entity_poly.type
_entity_poly.pdbx_seq_one_letter_code
_entity_poly.pdbx_strand_id
1 'polypeptide(L)'
;MFSSNIRNLNSFQVAAGLNFTVFLARQGHVYTCGTNTHGQLGHGDTQDRPTPKMVGSLEGVGTVVQIAAGPSYVLAVTDNGSVYSFGSGANFCLGHGEQQNELQPRPIQTFKRKGIHILRVSAGDEHVVALDSSGYVYTWGKGYCGALGHGDEIDKTLPEPLISLKSQLAVQVCARKRKTFVLVDGGSVYGFGWMGFWSLGFPDRGASDKVMKPRILDSLRGHRVSQISTGNGRGNNSSFRMQMKCKRLSSAFVKCNTAHWIDHTSGSIGHTSAIQDQQLLVEIGEMELLTNEYASKKKELLSLLLWLQLQYDLTDRISELPDELLVCVLSRLTLKEAARSSILSPRWKDLWQWGTLNFDPTNLNLDRNDYIQWVDRVLFSHQASSFDELRVCFDLDKRFTVKINRWLEVALSKRVRRLELDFTPTDLSHRNRMMNYTLPPELLLIHASSKYSLTRLCLKYVKVKGQILEYLLSSCVLLETLHVSHSELLPKSSEQLIDLKVCGSSSLRLKHLHISFCDYIESMEVSAPNLVSFGYCGRRKIQLHFKYVPQLRDVTYRHYDGFRPSDFLYSNLILNQLVNLSLNFINSIDQKLLLQCPQLPNLRHLTCDVLVLGRSSSMHLLHLTSLIHASPNLRKFKLNIEMTKDAHIELEAREVGEVIEFVGRNRYYHPNENLREVEIVGFVGAKSDMELLTYLLKTASLLDKVVINTNHSEAIDFVRKLLSQIQFPDLEFDCRRVIFSTHQLGVQLIWNQEAPCWDWMEVARARSNKPQIVIIT
;
A
#
# COMPACT_ATOMS: atom_id res chain seq x y z
N MET A 1 -5.02 23.74 -34.61
CA MET A 1 -5.35 22.73 -35.65
C MET A 1 -4.41 21.55 -35.50
N PHE A 2 -4.83 20.49 -34.81
CA PHE A 2 -4.12 19.20 -34.80
C PHE A 2 -4.91 18.27 -35.70
N SER A 3 -4.27 17.78 -36.76
CA SER A 3 -4.93 17.15 -37.91
C SER A 3 -5.65 15.85 -37.56
N SER A 4 -6.81 15.72 -38.17
CA SER A 4 -7.75 14.59 -38.27
C SER A 4 -7.19 13.23 -38.73
N ASN A 5 -5.87 13.02 -38.81
CA ASN A 5 -5.26 11.80 -39.37
C ASN A 5 -4.93 10.69 -38.36
N ILE A 6 -5.17 10.88 -37.06
CA ILE A 6 -4.86 9.87 -36.03
C ILE A 6 -6.06 8.96 -35.70
N ARG A 7 -7.27 9.28 -36.16
CA ARG A 7 -8.48 8.52 -35.80
C ARG A 7 -8.57 7.10 -36.40
N ASN A 8 -7.66 6.71 -37.30
CA ASN A 8 -7.71 5.43 -38.02
C ASN A 8 -6.47 4.52 -37.85
N LEU A 9 -5.51 4.87 -37.00
CA LEU A 9 -4.36 3.98 -36.73
C LEU A 9 -4.67 3.05 -35.55
N ASN A 10 -5.21 1.87 -35.84
CA ASN A 10 -5.26 0.75 -34.89
C ASN A 10 -3.85 0.14 -34.73
N SER A 11 -2.95 0.86 -34.03
CA SER A 11 -1.54 0.44 -33.83
C SER A 11 -1.41 -0.74 -32.87
N PHE A 12 -0.53 -1.69 -33.19
CA PHE A 12 -0.26 -2.93 -32.45
C PHE A 12 0.96 -2.81 -31.50
N GLN A 13 1.97 -2.01 -31.85
CA GLN A 13 3.13 -1.76 -31.01
C GLN A 13 3.66 -0.33 -31.20
N VAL A 14 4.24 0.27 -30.15
CA VAL A 14 4.93 1.56 -30.22
C VAL A 14 6.32 1.43 -29.60
N ALA A 15 7.35 1.98 -30.27
CA ALA A 15 8.70 2.10 -29.76
C ALA A 15 9.13 3.57 -29.79
N ALA A 16 9.75 4.05 -28.71
CA ALA A 16 10.21 5.44 -28.60
C ALA A 16 11.74 5.47 -28.54
N GLY A 17 12.34 6.23 -29.46
CA GLY A 17 13.74 6.63 -29.36
C GLY A 17 13.90 7.89 -28.52
N LEU A 18 15.04 8.59 -28.63
CA LEU A 18 15.29 9.78 -27.82
C LEU A 18 14.34 10.94 -28.16
N ASN A 19 14.26 11.28 -29.45
CA ASN A 19 13.46 12.39 -29.98
C ASN A 19 12.56 11.98 -31.16
N PHE A 20 12.24 10.68 -31.27
CA PHE A 20 11.42 10.15 -32.35
C PHE A 20 10.61 8.93 -31.89
N THR A 21 9.54 8.61 -32.61
CA THR A 21 8.62 7.50 -32.28
C THR A 21 8.37 6.63 -33.51
N VAL A 22 8.28 5.33 -33.29
CA VAL A 22 7.98 4.29 -34.28
C VAL A 22 6.69 3.59 -33.89
N PHE A 23 5.78 3.42 -34.84
CA PHE A 23 4.50 2.75 -34.66
C PHE A 23 4.44 1.56 -35.60
N LEU A 24 4.02 0.41 -35.08
CA LEU A 24 3.71 -0.78 -35.86
C LEU A 24 2.19 -0.93 -35.93
N ALA A 25 1.62 -0.88 -37.13
CA ALA A 25 0.20 -1.14 -37.37
C ALA A 25 -0.10 -2.65 -37.37
N ARG A 26 -1.36 -3.03 -37.14
CA ARG A 26 -1.81 -4.43 -37.16
C ARG A 26 -1.49 -5.18 -38.46
N GLN A 27 -1.44 -4.47 -39.58
CA GLN A 27 -1.14 -5.05 -40.90
C GLN A 27 0.37 -5.22 -41.14
N GLY A 28 1.23 -4.88 -40.17
CA GLY A 28 2.68 -4.95 -40.31
C GLY A 28 3.34 -3.71 -40.93
N HIS A 29 2.57 -2.64 -41.17
CA HIS A 29 3.12 -1.37 -41.64
C HIS A 29 3.80 -0.61 -40.51
N VAL A 30 4.99 -0.05 -40.80
CA VAL A 30 5.76 0.76 -39.85
C VAL A 30 5.62 2.23 -40.19
N TYR A 31 5.31 3.05 -39.19
CA TYR A 31 5.23 4.50 -39.30
C TYR A 31 6.22 5.16 -38.34
N THR A 32 6.80 6.27 -38.75
CA THR A 32 7.84 6.99 -38.00
C THR A 32 7.58 8.50 -38.00
N CYS A 33 7.84 9.15 -36.86
CA CYS A 33 7.83 10.61 -36.74
C CYS A 33 8.81 11.12 -35.68
N GLY A 34 9.12 12.41 -35.70
CA GLY A 34 10.05 13.10 -34.82
C GLY A 34 11.33 13.52 -35.56
N THR A 35 12.44 13.56 -34.82
CA THR A 35 13.77 13.94 -35.35
C THR A 35 14.36 12.85 -36.24
N ASN A 36 15.01 13.25 -37.34
CA ASN A 36 15.59 12.35 -38.36
C ASN A 36 17.06 12.68 -38.71
N THR A 37 17.79 13.34 -37.83
CA THR A 37 19.16 13.83 -38.06
C THR A 37 20.17 12.79 -38.59
N HIS A 38 19.95 11.50 -38.31
CA HIS A 38 20.81 10.39 -38.70
C HIS A 38 20.07 9.35 -39.55
N GLY A 39 18.88 9.66 -40.06
CA GLY A 39 18.06 8.71 -40.83
C GLY A 39 17.22 7.75 -39.99
N GLN A 40 17.04 8.02 -38.69
CA GLN A 40 16.29 7.15 -37.76
C GLN A 40 14.80 7.00 -38.07
N LEU A 41 14.26 7.75 -39.04
CA LEU A 41 12.92 7.56 -39.57
C LEU A 41 12.87 6.66 -40.83
N GLY A 42 14.01 6.31 -41.43
CA GLY A 42 14.06 5.28 -42.49
C GLY A 42 13.50 5.67 -43.86
N HIS A 43 13.30 6.96 -44.13
CA HIS A 43 12.67 7.45 -45.37
C HIS A 43 13.65 7.79 -46.50
N GLY A 44 14.95 7.50 -46.35
CA GLY A 44 15.98 7.81 -47.35
C GLY A 44 16.48 9.25 -47.33
N ASP A 45 16.17 9.99 -46.27
CA ASP A 45 16.60 11.37 -46.06
C ASP A 45 16.85 11.61 -44.56
N THR A 46 17.29 12.82 -44.22
CA THR A 46 17.53 13.29 -42.85
C THR A 46 16.50 14.33 -42.38
N GLN A 47 15.32 14.38 -43.02
CA GLN A 47 14.30 15.39 -42.74
C GLN A 47 13.39 14.98 -41.58
N ASP A 48 13.22 15.89 -40.62
CA ASP A 48 12.32 15.72 -39.48
C ASP A 48 10.86 15.64 -39.94
N ARG A 49 10.04 14.88 -39.21
CA ARG A 49 8.63 14.66 -39.55
C ARG A 49 7.74 14.89 -38.33
N PRO A 50 6.93 15.95 -38.31
CA PRO A 50 6.06 16.23 -37.16
C PRO A 50 4.88 15.25 -37.04
N THR A 51 4.58 14.49 -38.10
CA THR A 51 3.47 13.53 -38.16
C THR A 51 3.95 12.14 -38.59
N PRO A 52 3.30 11.05 -38.14
CA PRO A 52 3.64 9.69 -38.56
C PRO A 52 3.58 9.53 -40.08
N LYS A 53 4.70 9.10 -40.68
CA LYS A 53 4.80 8.75 -42.11
C LYS A 53 5.16 7.28 -42.24
N MET A 54 4.56 6.59 -43.20
CA MET A 54 4.85 5.18 -43.46
C MET A 54 6.27 5.01 -44.04
N VAL A 55 6.99 4.00 -43.55
CA VAL A 55 8.31 3.59 -44.06
C VAL A 55 8.10 2.62 -45.21
N GLY A 56 7.85 3.15 -46.42
CA GLY A 56 7.50 2.33 -47.59
C GLY A 56 8.55 1.28 -48.00
N SER A 57 9.82 1.50 -47.65
CA SER A 57 10.90 0.53 -47.88
C SER A 57 10.75 -0.78 -47.08
N LEU A 58 9.93 -0.81 -46.01
CA LEU A 58 9.61 -2.02 -45.27
C LEU A 58 8.41 -2.80 -45.83
N GLU A 59 7.59 -2.20 -46.69
CA GLU A 59 6.40 -2.86 -47.25
C GLU A 59 6.77 -4.03 -48.18
N GLY A 60 7.88 -3.88 -48.92
CA GLY A 60 8.34 -4.86 -49.90
C GLY A 60 9.17 -6.03 -49.34
N VAL A 61 9.42 -6.10 -48.03
CA VAL A 61 10.35 -7.09 -47.44
C VAL A 61 9.70 -8.13 -46.52
N GLY A 62 8.39 -8.02 -46.28
CA GLY A 62 7.62 -8.94 -45.44
C GLY A 62 6.85 -8.23 -44.33
N THR A 63 5.91 -8.92 -43.69
CA THR A 63 5.10 -8.34 -42.60
C THR A 63 5.97 -8.12 -41.37
N VAL A 64 6.13 -6.88 -40.92
CA VAL A 64 6.84 -6.57 -39.68
C VAL A 64 5.99 -7.02 -38.49
N VAL A 65 6.58 -7.81 -37.59
CA VAL A 65 5.92 -8.38 -36.41
C VAL A 65 6.43 -7.78 -35.09
N GLN A 66 7.61 -7.14 -35.10
CA GLN A 66 8.15 -6.46 -33.93
C GLN A 66 9.02 -5.27 -34.33
N ILE A 67 8.94 -4.20 -33.53
CA ILE A 67 9.84 -3.04 -33.63
C ILE A 67 10.58 -2.79 -32.30
N ALA A 68 11.79 -2.23 -32.39
CA ALA A 68 12.53 -1.68 -31.25
C ALA A 68 13.28 -0.41 -31.66
N ALA A 69 13.41 0.55 -30.74
CA ALA A 69 14.08 1.81 -30.98
C ALA A 69 15.13 2.08 -29.89
N GLY A 70 16.36 2.37 -30.30
CA GLY A 70 17.39 2.96 -29.45
C GLY A 70 17.35 4.49 -29.49
N PRO A 71 18.36 5.20 -28.96
CA PRO A 71 18.36 6.66 -28.92
C PRO A 71 18.18 7.31 -30.30
N SER A 72 18.85 6.75 -31.32
CA SER A 72 18.89 7.30 -32.69
C SER A 72 18.91 6.20 -33.77
N TYR A 73 18.42 5.00 -33.48
CA TYR A 73 18.37 3.89 -34.45
C TYR A 73 17.14 3.01 -34.21
N VAL A 74 16.73 2.25 -35.22
CA VAL A 74 15.54 1.38 -35.21
C VAL A 74 15.90 -0.01 -35.69
N LEU A 75 15.22 -0.99 -35.11
CA LEU A 75 15.22 -2.39 -35.53
C LEU A 75 13.79 -2.81 -35.85
N ALA A 76 13.61 -3.54 -36.94
CA ALA A 76 12.34 -4.13 -37.34
C ALA A 76 12.55 -5.62 -37.64
N VAL A 77 11.69 -6.47 -37.08
CA VAL A 77 11.70 -7.93 -37.29
C VAL A 77 10.49 -8.30 -38.13
N THR A 78 10.71 -9.05 -39.21
CA THR A 78 9.64 -9.59 -40.06
C THR A 78 9.21 -10.97 -39.58
N ASP A 79 8.01 -11.40 -39.98
CA ASP A 79 7.45 -12.73 -39.71
C ASP A 79 8.37 -13.90 -40.12
N ASN A 80 9.11 -13.74 -41.21
CA ASN A 80 10.13 -14.68 -41.67
C ASN A 80 11.44 -14.66 -40.86
N GLY A 81 11.50 -13.88 -39.78
CA GLY A 81 12.64 -13.81 -38.85
C GLY A 81 13.82 -12.96 -39.34
N SER A 82 13.67 -12.22 -40.44
CA SER A 82 14.68 -11.25 -40.89
C SER A 82 14.67 -10.00 -40.03
N VAL A 83 15.85 -9.42 -39.81
CA VAL A 83 16.01 -8.18 -39.03
C VAL A 83 16.52 -7.07 -39.94
N TYR A 84 15.84 -5.93 -39.90
CA TYR A 84 16.21 -4.71 -40.61
C TYR A 84 16.60 -3.64 -39.59
N SER A 85 17.62 -2.86 -39.92
CA SER A 85 18.12 -1.76 -39.09
C SER A 85 18.29 -0.49 -39.90
N PHE A 86 18.02 0.66 -39.27
CA PHE A 86 18.24 1.99 -39.85
C PHE A 86 18.45 3.07 -38.79
N GLY A 87 18.95 4.23 -39.19
CA GLY A 87 19.34 5.34 -38.33
C GLY A 87 20.84 5.44 -38.12
N SER A 88 21.25 5.87 -36.93
CA SER A 88 22.66 6.11 -36.62
C SER A 88 23.48 4.82 -36.58
N GLY A 89 24.60 4.79 -37.31
CA GLY A 89 25.59 3.71 -37.27
C GLY A 89 26.51 3.73 -36.05
N ALA A 90 26.40 4.76 -35.20
CA ALA A 90 27.24 4.90 -34.02
C ALA A 90 27.15 3.66 -33.12
N ASN A 91 28.28 3.31 -32.48
CA ASN A 91 28.40 2.16 -31.58
C ASN A 91 28.12 0.80 -32.25
N PHE A 92 28.08 0.71 -33.58
CA PHE A 92 27.79 -0.52 -34.33
C PHE A 92 26.41 -1.14 -34.08
N CYS A 93 25.45 -0.38 -33.53
CA CYS A 93 24.12 -0.90 -33.18
C CYS A 93 23.30 -1.41 -34.40
N LEU A 94 23.64 -0.98 -35.62
CA LEU A 94 23.00 -1.48 -36.84
C LEU A 94 23.45 -2.90 -37.22
N GLY A 95 24.55 -3.41 -36.67
CA GLY A 95 24.98 -4.81 -36.87
C GLY A 95 25.45 -5.14 -38.28
N HIS A 96 25.90 -4.13 -39.04
CA HIS A 96 26.44 -4.29 -40.41
C HIS A 96 27.96 -4.42 -40.47
N GLY A 97 28.67 -4.33 -39.32
CA GLY A 97 30.14 -4.35 -39.26
C GLY A 97 30.77 -2.96 -39.39
N GLU A 98 29.98 -1.93 -39.67
CA GLU A 98 30.40 -0.56 -39.93
C GLU A 98 29.60 0.46 -39.09
N GLN A 99 30.08 1.70 -39.02
CA GLN A 99 29.45 2.79 -38.27
C GLN A 99 28.73 3.82 -39.15
N GLN A 100 28.48 3.48 -40.42
CA GLN A 100 27.77 4.36 -41.35
C GLN A 100 26.27 4.44 -40.98
N ASN A 101 25.70 5.64 -41.09
CA ASN A 101 24.27 5.83 -40.91
C ASN A 101 23.50 5.21 -42.07
N GLU A 102 22.37 4.57 -41.75
CA GLU A 102 21.48 3.96 -42.72
C GLU A 102 20.19 4.78 -42.81
N LEU A 103 20.03 5.52 -43.91
CA LEU A 103 18.85 6.36 -44.12
C LEU A 103 17.61 5.56 -44.51
N GLN A 104 17.78 4.29 -44.89
CA GLN A 104 16.73 3.35 -45.20
C GLN A 104 16.96 2.02 -44.47
N PRO A 105 15.90 1.28 -44.14
CA PRO A 105 15.99 -0.08 -43.58
C PRO A 105 16.90 -1.00 -44.40
N ARG A 106 17.99 -1.45 -43.79
CA ARG A 106 18.93 -2.40 -44.38
C ARG A 106 18.88 -3.73 -43.62
N PRO A 107 18.83 -4.89 -44.32
CA PRO A 107 18.81 -6.18 -43.66
C PRO A 107 20.15 -6.53 -43.00
N ILE A 108 20.11 -7.07 -41.79
CA ILE A 108 21.27 -7.61 -41.07
C ILE A 108 21.62 -8.98 -41.66
N GLN A 109 22.54 -8.99 -42.63
CA GLN A 109 22.86 -10.18 -43.43
C GLN A 109 23.44 -11.34 -42.61
N THR A 110 24.03 -11.09 -41.44
CA THR A 110 24.62 -12.13 -40.59
C THR A 110 23.60 -13.21 -40.19
N PHE A 111 22.37 -12.82 -39.84
CA PHE A 111 21.32 -13.78 -39.49
C PHE A 111 20.84 -14.55 -40.73
N LYS A 112 20.60 -13.83 -41.83
CA LYS A 112 20.13 -14.43 -43.10
C LYS A 112 21.12 -15.45 -43.65
N ARG A 113 22.42 -15.13 -43.69
CA ARG A 113 23.49 -16.03 -44.18
C ARG A 113 23.62 -17.29 -43.34
N LYS A 114 23.32 -17.21 -42.04
CA LYS A 114 23.39 -18.34 -41.09
C LYS A 114 22.06 -19.08 -40.93
N GLY A 115 21.00 -18.66 -41.64
CA GLY A 115 19.67 -19.26 -41.50
C GLY A 115 19.05 -19.09 -40.12
N ILE A 116 19.40 -18.03 -39.38
CA ILE A 116 18.91 -17.78 -38.03
C ILE A 116 17.57 -17.01 -38.10
N HIS A 117 16.52 -17.58 -37.51
CA HIS A 117 15.19 -16.99 -37.46
C HIS A 117 14.99 -16.20 -36.16
N ILE A 118 14.99 -14.87 -36.24
CA ILE A 118 14.87 -14.00 -35.07
C ILE A 118 13.41 -13.80 -34.67
N LEU A 119 13.10 -14.04 -33.39
CA LEU A 119 11.77 -13.82 -32.82
C LEU A 119 11.64 -12.46 -32.15
N ARG A 120 12.69 -12.04 -31.42
CA ARG A 120 12.66 -10.78 -30.67
C ARG A 120 13.95 -10.01 -30.74
N VAL A 121 13.83 -8.69 -30.74
CA VAL A 121 14.93 -7.74 -30.56
C VAL A 121 14.61 -6.74 -29.43
N SER A 122 15.66 -6.25 -28.78
CA SER A 122 15.59 -5.15 -27.82
C SER A 122 16.78 -4.22 -27.99
N ALA A 123 16.51 -2.91 -27.94
CA ALA A 123 17.51 -1.86 -28.16
C ALA A 123 17.97 -1.23 -26.83
N GLY A 124 19.27 -1.30 -26.55
CA GLY A 124 19.95 -0.51 -25.53
C GLY A 124 20.37 0.88 -26.05
N ASP A 125 21.07 1.66 -25.22
CA ASP A 125 21.57 2.97 -25.67
C ASP A 125 22.72 2.82 -26.68
N GLU A 126 23.59 1.84 -26.44
CA GLU A 126 24.83 1.63 -27.20
C GLU A 126 24.99 0.17 -27.66
N HIS A 127 23.96 -0.68 -27.48
CA HIS A 127 24.01 -2.09 -27.84
C HIS A 127 22.62 -2.65 -28.19
N VAL A 128 22.59 -3.83 -28.78
CA VAL A 128 21.38 -4.55 -29.18
C VAL A 128 21.43 -5.99 -28.70
N VAL A 129 20.25 -6.53 -28.39
CA VAL A 129 20.07 -7.93 -28.00
C VAL A 129 18.97 -8.54 -28.88
N ALA A 130 19.23 -9.72 -29.43
CA ALA A 130 18.26 -10.50 -30.20
C ALA A 130 18.08 -11.90 -29.62
N LEU A 131 16.90 -12.47 -29.83
CA LEU A 131 16.50 -13.82 -29.43
C LEU A 131 15.98 -14.56 -30.66
N ASP A 132 16.56 -15.71 -30.96
CA ASP A 132 16.10 -16.58 -32.05
C ASP A 132 15.03 -17.60 -31.62
N SER A 133 14.46 -18.29 -32.59
CA SER A 133 13.43 -19.32 -32.37
C SER A 133 13.93 -20.59 -31.68
N SER A 134 15.25 -20.78 -31.58
CA SER A 134 15.87 -21.87 -30.81
C SER A 134 16.20 -21.46 -29.37
N GLY A 135 15.90 -20.21 -28.98
CA GLY A 135 16.17 -19.68 -27.65
C GLY A 135 17.61 -19.21 -27.45
N TYR A 136 18.41 -19.05 -28.52
CA TYR A 136 19.75 -18.46 -28.42
C TYR A 136 19.69 -16.93 -28.41
N VAL A 137 20.55 -16.34 -27.60
CA VAL A 137 20.69 -14.89 -27.45
C VAL A 137 21.91 -14.40 -28.21
N TYR A 138 21.74 -13.31 -28.95
CA TYR A 138 22.80 -12.62 -29.69
C TYR A 138 22.93 -11.18 -29.21
N THR A 139 24.15 -10.70 -29.09
CA THR A 139 24.44 -9.34 -28.62
C THR A 139 25.44 -8.67 -29.54
N TRP A 140 25.24 -7.38 -29.82
CA TRP A 140 26.20 -6.57 -30.57
C TRP A 140 26.12 -5.09 -30.23
N GLY A 141 27.12 -4.33 -30.67
CA GLY A 141 27.30 -2.92 -30.40
C GLY A 141 28.51 -2.68 -29.48
N LYS A 142 28.41 -1.71 -28.58
CA LYS A 142 29.48 -1.33 -27.66
C LYS A 142 29.61 -2.28 -26.46
N GLY A 143 30.82 -2.77 -26.20
CA GLY A 143 31.15 -3.71 -25.12
C GLY A 143 31.27 -3.07 -23.73
N TYR A 144 31.37 -1.74 -23.67
CA TYR A 144 31.63 -0.99 -22.43
C TYR A 144 30.68 -1.35 -21.28
N CYS A 145 31.22 -1.46 -20.06
CA CYS A 145 30.53 -1.95 -18.86
C CYS A 145 30.02 -3.40 -18.92
N GLY A 146 30.45 -4.19 -19.90
CA GLY A 146 30.00 -5.58 -20.07
C GLY A 146 28.57 -5.71 -20.60
N ALA A 147 28.03 -4.68 -21.26
CA ALA A 147 26.64 -4.65 -21.74
C ALA A 147 26.29 -5.81 -22.68
N LEU A 148 27.30 -6.42 -23.31
CA LEU A 148 27.19 -7.54 -24.24
C LEU A 148 27.33 -8.91 -23.56
N GLY A 149 27.89 -9.00 -22.35
CA GLY A 149 27.92 -10.25 -21.59
C GLY A 149 28.97 -11.29 -22.03
N HIS A 150 29.86 -10.99 -22.97
CA HIS A 150 30.87 -11.96 -23.45
C HIS A 150 32.03 -12.20 -22.47
N GLY A 151 32.07 -11.49 -21.33
CA GLY A 151 33.15 -11.57 -20.35
C GLY A 151 34.27 -10.57 -20.57
N ASP A 152 34.13 -9.70 -21.56
CA ASP A 152 35.06 -8.64 -21.92
C ASP A 152 34.29 -7.34 -22.27
N GLU A 153 35.02 -6.24 -22.47
CA GLU A 153 34.45 -4.96 -22.92
C GLU A 153 34.65 -4.72 -24.42
N ILE A 154 34.87 -5.78 -25.21
CA ILE A 154 35.19 -5.66 -26.63
C ILE A 154 33.89 -5.42 -27.41
N ASP A 155 33.90 -4.37 -28.22
CA ASP A 155 32.81 -4.05 -29.13
C ASP A 155 32.58 -5.19 -30.13
N LYS A 156 31.31 -5.54 -30.36
CA LYS A 156 30.93 -6.54 -31.35
C LYS A 156 30.26 -5.83 -32.52
N THR A 157 30.95 -5.77 -33.65
CA THR A 157 30.50 -5.03 -34.83
C THR A 157 29.40 -5.76 -35.62
N LEU A 158 29.23 -7.06 -35.36
CA LEU A 158 28.22 -7.95 -35.91
C LEU A 158 27.53 -8.72 -34.78
N PRO A 159 26.28 -9.21 -34.98
CA PRO A 159 25.61 -10.09 -34.02
C PRO A 159 26.46 -11.31 -33.64
N GLU A 160 26.80 -11.41 -32.36
CA GLU A 160 27.59 -12.52 -31.81
C GLU A 160 26.74 -13.34 -30.81
N PRO A 161 26.74 -14.68 -30.89
CA PRO A 161 26.00 -15.52 -29.95
C PRO A 161 26.62 -15.46 -28.56
N LEU A 162 25.76 -15.38 -27.54
CA LEU A 162 26.16 -15.34 -26.14
C LEU A 162 26.35 -16.77 -25.60
N ILE A 163 27.54 -17.33 -25.84
CA ILE A 163 27.87 -18.75 -25.60
C ILE A 163 27.61 -19.18 -24.15
N SER A 164 27.76 -18.28 -23.17
CA SER A 164 27.53 -18.57 -21.75
C SER A 164 26.08 -18.94 -21.41
N LEU A 165 25.10 -18.59 -22.26
CA LEU A 165 23.70 -18.95 -22.09
C LEU A 165 23.24 -20.07 -23.05
N LYS A 166 24.17 -20.71 -23.78
CA LYS A 166 23.83 -21.74 -24.78
C LYS A 166 23.09 -22.95 -24.20
N SER A 167 23.27 -23.24 -22.91
CA SER A 167 22.60 -24.33 -22.20
C SER A 167 21.25 -23.94 -21.58
N GLN A 168 20.77 -22.72 -21.82
CA GLN A 168 19.55 -22.18 -21.25
C GLN A 168 18.57 -21.83 -22.38
N LEU A 169 17.29 -22.17 -22.22
CA LEU A 169 16.26 -21.80 -23.19
C LEU A 169 15.74 -20.38 -22.89
N ALA A 170 16.27 -19.36 -23.56
CA ALA A 170 15.78 -18.00 -23.38
C ALA A 170 14.38 -17.82 -24.01
N VAL A 171 13.48 -17.16 -23.27
CA VAL A 171 12.10 -16.90 -23.70
C VAL A 171 11.80 -15.41 -23.85
N GLN A 172 12.63 -14.55 -23.23
CA GLN A 172 12.53 -13.10 -23.40
C GLN A 172 13.87 -12.40 -23.19
N VAL A 173 14.11 -11.33 -23.95
CA VAL A 173 15.27 -10.45 -23.81
C VAL A 173 14.82 -9.00 -23.65
N CYS A 174 15.52 -8.23 -22.84
CA CYS A 174 15.32 -6.77 -22.69
C CYS A 174 16.66 -6.06 -22.50
N ALA A 175 16.81 -4.93 -23.17
CA ALA A 175 17.99 -4.07 -23.11
C ALA A 175 17.55 -2.62 -22.92
N ARG A 176 18.29 -1.89 -22.08
CA ARG A 176 18.11 -0.44 -21.88
C ARG A 176 19.37 0.15 -21.28
N LYS A 177 19.76 1.36 -21.70
CA LYS A 177 21.05 1.94 -21.32
C LYS A 177 22.18 0.95 -21.63
N ARG A 178 23.04 0.64 -20.66
CA ARG A 178 24.14 -0.34 -20.76
C ARG A 178 23.84 -1.63 -19.99
N LYS A 179 22.59 -2.10 -20.02
CA LYS A 179 22.13 -3.29 -19.28
C LYS A 179 21.34 -4.21 -20.16
N THR A 180 21.48 -5.49 -19.88
CA THR A 180 20.77 -6.57 -20.56
C THR A 180 20.20 -7.54 -19.54
N PHE A 181 18.96 -7.95 -19.78
CA PHE A 181 18.28 -9.00 -19.03
C PHE A 181 17.79 -10.08 -19.98
N VAL A 182 17.93 -11.33 -19.55
CA VAL A 182 17.47 -12.52 -20.26
C VAL A 182 16.62 -13.35 -19.31
N LEU A 183 15.38 -13.61 -19.69
CA LEU A 183 14.48 -14.53 -19.01
C LEU A 183 14.56 -15.89 -19.69
N VAL A 184 14.73 -16.95 -18.91
CA VAL A 184 14.73 -18.33 -19.40
C VAL A 184 13.46 -19.06 -19.00
N ASP A 185 13.13 -20.15 -19.69
CA ASP A 185 11.92 -20.96 -19.53
C ASP A 185 11.61 -21.40 -18.09
N GLY A 186 12.64 -21.72 -17.30
CA GLY A 186 12.53 -22.05 -15.88
C GLY A 186 12.15 -20.88 -14.97
N GLY A 187 11.95 -19.68 -15.52
CA GLY A 187 11.59 -18.46 -14.79
C GLY A 187 12.76 -17.77 -14.08
N SER A 188 13.98 -18.16 -14.40
CA SER A 188 15.20 -17.52 -13.92
C SER A 188 15.56 -16.32 -14.80
N VAL A 189 16.09 -15.27 -14.19
CA VAL A 189 16.49 -14.05 -14.89
C VAL A 189 18.00 -13.86 -14.77
N TYR A 190 18.66 -13.68 -15.91
CA TYR A 190 20.06 -13.32 -15.99
C TYR A 190 20.18 -11.82 -16.27
N GLY A 191 21.10 -11.15 -15.58
CA GLY A 191 21.42 -9.74 -15.78
C GLY A 191 22.91 -9.53 -16.00
N PHE A 192 23.27 -8.63 -16.92
CA PHE A 192 24.65 -8.23 -17.18
C PHE A 192 24.72 -6.79 -17.72
N GLY A 193 25.91 -6.19 -17.65
CA GLY A 193 26.18 -4.79 -17.98
C GLY A 193 26.49 -3.91 -16.78
N TRP A 194 26.18 -2.63 -16.88
CA TRP A 194 26.49 -1.64 -15.84
C TRP A 194 25.63 -1.81 -14.58
N MET A 195 26.28 -1.96 -13.43
CA MET A 195 25.68 -2.21 -12.12
C MET A 195 25.64 -0.98 -11.20
N GLY A 196 26.12 0.19 -11.64
CA GLY A 196 26.14 1.40 -10.80
C GLY A 196 24.77 1.69 -10.18
N PHE A 197 24.76 2.11 -8.90
CA PHE A 197 23.54 2.30 -8.10
C PHE A 197 22.65 1.04 -7.98
N TRP A 198 23.24 -0.15 -7.89
CA TRP A 198 22.54 -1.44 -7.65
C TRP A 198 21.56 -1.82 -8.76
N SER A 199 21.74 -1.24 -9.93
CA SER A 199 20.66 -1.08 -10.88
C SER A 199 20.48 -2.28 -11.83
N LEU A 200 21.22 -3.37 -11.57
CA LEU A 200 20.99 -4.73 -12.07
C LEU A 200 20.31 -5.65 -11.03
N GLY A 201 20.09 -5.19 -9.80
CA GLY A 201 19.39 -5.97 -8.76
C GLY A 201 20.26 -6.97 -7.99
N PHE A 202 21.59 -6.83 -8.05
CA PHE A 202 22.51 -7.64 -7.26
C PHE A 202 22.91 -6.94 -5.96
N PRO A 203 22.99 -7.67 -4.83
CA PRO A 203 23.34 -7.10 -3.53
C PRO A 203 24.84 -6.85 -3.34
N ASP A 204 25.68 -7.46 -4.18
CA ASP A 204 27.13 -7.36 -4.12
C ASP A 204 27.67 -6.38 -5.19
N ARG A 205 28.41 -5.36 -4.76
CA ARG A 205 29.18 -4.51 -5.70
C ARG A 205 30.45 -5.18 -6.24
N GLY A 206 30.85 -6.32 -5.69
CA GLY A 206 32.18 -6.90 -5.94
C GLY A 206 33.28 -5.83 -5.84
N ALA A 207 34.37 -6.01 -6.59
CA ALA A 207 35.40 -4.98 -6.79
C ALA A 207 35.11 -4.06 -8.01
N SER A 208 33.97 -4.22 -8.69
CA SER A 208 33.66 -3.56 -9.97
C SER A 208 32.15 -3.32 -10.12
N ASP A 209 31.75 -2.10 -10.48
CA ASP A 209 30.35 -1.70 -10.74
C ASP A 209 29.80 -2.27 -12.08
N LYS A 210 30.24 -3.45 -12.51
CA LYS A 210 29.97 -4.05 -13.84
C LYS A 210 29.82 -5.56 -13.73
N VAL A 211 28.87 -6.12 -14.47
CA VAL A 211 28.66 -7.56 -14.60
C VAL A 211 28.99 -7.99 -16.02
N MET A 212 30.16 -8.58 -16.19
CA MET A 212 30.77 -8.86 -17.50
C MET A 212 30.23 -10.10 -18.21
N LYS A 213 29.65 -11.05 -17.46
CA LYS A 213 29.01 -12.26 -17.97
C LYS A 213 27.60 -12.38 -17.39
N PRO A 214 26.63 -12.99 -18.09
CA PRO A 214 25.30 -13.24 -17.58
C PRO A 214 25.34 -13.85 -16.19
N ARG A 215 24.84 -13.10 -15.21
CA ARG A 215 24.74 -13.55 -13.83
C ARG A 215 23.27 -13.71 -13.47
N ILE A 216 22.93 -14.83 -12.86
CA ILE A 216 21.57 -15.11 -12.43
C ILE A 216 21.19 -14.23 -11.23
N LEU A 217 20.03 -13.58 -11.30
CA LEU A 217 19.46 -12.82 -10.18
C LEU A 217 18.86 -13.82 -9.18
N ASP A 218 19.69 -14.28 -8.24
CA ASP A 218 19.30 -15.29 -7.24
C ASP A 218 18.11 -14.86 -6.38
N SER A 219 17.98 -13.55 -6.13
CA SER A 219 16.84 -12.94 -5.45
C SER A 219 15.48 -13.23 -6.12
N LEU A 220 15.47 -13.61 -7.39
CA LEU A 220 14.26 -13.88 -8.18
C LEU A 220 13.99 -15.36 -8.42
N ARG A 221 14.91 -16.27 -8.09
CA ARG A 221 14.76 -17.71 -8.37
C ARG A 221 13.49 -18.31 -7.77
N GLY A 222 13.12 -17.91 -6.55
CA GLY A 222 11.92 -18.40 -5.86
C GLY A 222 10.60 -17.90 -6.45
N HIS A 223 10.62 -16.93 -7.37
CA HIS A 223 9.43 -16.23 -7.84
C HIS A 223 8.89 -16.72 -9.19
N ARG A 224 9.62 -17.57 -9.93
CA ARG A 224 9.27 -18.04 -11.29
C ARG A 224 8.77 -16.90 -12.18
N VAL A 225 9.70 -16.05 -12.61
CA VAL A 225 9.41 -14.87 -13.43
C VAL A 225 8.81 -15.32 -14.76
N SER A 226 7.70 -14.72 -15.18
CA SER A 226 7.02 -15.01 -16.45
C SER A 226 7.20 -13.91 -17.49
N GLN A 227 7.64 -12.72 -17.08
CA GLN A 227 7.90 -11.60 -17.98
C GLN A 227 8.91 -10.63 -17.38
N ILE A 228 9.77 -10.07 -18.23
CA ILE A 228 10.69 -8.97 -17.90
C ILE A 228 10.38 -7.74 -18.76
N SER A 229 10.54 -6.53 -18.23
CA SER A 229 10.50 -5.31 -19.03
C SER A 229 11.36 -4.21 -18.40
N THR A 230 11.75 -3.22 -19.19
CA THR A 230 12.58 -2.09 -18.76
C THR A 230 11.88 -0.76 -19.07
N GLY A 231 11.73 0.11 -18.06
CA GLY A 231 11.11 1.43 -18.20
C GLY A 231 12.09 2.61 -18.09
N ASN A 232 11.63 3.79 -18.52
CA ASN A 232 12.34 5.07 -18.32
C ASN A 232 12.12 5.60 -16.89
N GLY A 233 13.18 5.74 -16.09
CA GLY A 233 13.15 6.59 -14.91
C GLY A 233 13.29 8.06 -15.31
N ARG A 234 12.53 8.96 -14.67
CA ARG A 234 12.70 10.41 -14.84
C ARG A 234 13.94 10.89 -14.06
N GLY A 235 14.78 11.70 -14.72
CA GLY A 235 15.91 12.41 -14.11
C GLY A 235 17.28 12.02 -14.67
N ASN A 236 18.21 12.98 -14.74
CA ASN A 236 19.62 12.76 -15.09
C ASN A 236 20.35 11.78 -14.13
N ASN A 237 19.73 11.44 -13.00
CA ASN A 237 20.14 10.31 -12.15
C ASN A 237 19.41 9.04 -12.60
N SER A 238 20.14 8.19 -13.33
CA SER A 238 20.14 6.71 -13.40
C SER A 238 19.06 5.87 -12.69
N SER A 239 17.79 6.27 -12.61
CA SER A 239 16.71 5.41 -12.12
C SER A 239 16.31 4.42 -13.22
N PHE A 240 16.54 3.14 -12.96
CA PHE A 240 16.17 2.02 -13.81
C PHE A 240 14.96 1.33 -13.18
N ARG A 241 13.86 1.22 -13.92
CA ARG A 241 12.66 0.50 -13.46
C ARG A 241 12.52 -0.79 -14.24
N MET A 242 12.79 -1.92 -13.59
CA MET A 242 12.43 -3.23 -14.14
C MET A 242 11.04 -3.59 -13.67
N GLN A 243 10.14 -3.97 -14.58
CA GLN A 243 8.87 -4.59 -14.19
C GLN A 243 8.96 -6.07 -14.49
N MET A 244 8.51 -6.88 -13.54
CA MET A 244 8.46 -8.33 -13.70
C MET A 244 7.08 -8.84 -13.29
N LYS A 245 6.54 -9.76 -14.08
CA LYS A 245 5.34 -10.52 -13.72
C LYS A 245 5.83 -11.88 -13.19
N CYS A 246 5.37 -12.30 -12.02
CA CYS A 246 5.73 -13.57 -11.40
C CYS A 246 4.48 -14.44 -11.30
N LYS A 247 4.59 -15.74 -11.63
CA LYS A 247 3.50 -16.70 -11.35
C LYS A 247 3.51 -17.00 -9.84
N ARG A 248 2.58 -16.42 -9.06
CA ARG A 248 2.42 -16.76 -7.63
C ARG A 248 1.34 -17.84 -7.45
N LEU A 249 1.75 -19.01 -6.99
CA LEU A 249 0.92 -19.85 -6.12
C LEU A 249 0.74 -19.08 -4.80
N SER A 250 -0.51 -18.81 -4.43
CA SER A 250 -0.94 -18.11 -3.22
C SER A 250 -0.78 -16.58 -3.17
N SER A 251 -1.87 -15.97 -2.69
CA SER A 251 -2.13 -14.55 -2.54
C SER A 251 -1.18 -13.85 -1.57
N ALA A 252 -0.36 -12.93 -2.09
CA ALA A 252 0.13 -11.75 -1.38
C ALA A 252 0.64 -10.74 -2.41
N PHE A 253 0.29 -9.47 -2.28
CA PHE A 253 0.92 -8.38 -3.03
C PHE A 253 2.30 -8.11 -2.43
N VAL A 254 3.38 -8.22 -3.22
CA VAL A 254 4.66 -7.56 -2.91
C VAL A 254 4.92 -6.58 -4.04
N LYS A 255 4.69 -5.29 -3.77
CA LYS A 255 5.34 -4.20 -4.51
C LYS A 255 6.83 -4.30 -4.12
N CYS A 256 7.71 -4.69 -5.04
CA CYS A 256 9.12 -4.36 -4.91
C CYS A 256 9.27 -2.85 -5.14
N ASN A 257 9.14 -2.07 -4.07
CA ASN A 257 9.73 -0.74 -3.97
C ASN A 257 11.17 -0.94 -3.47
N THR A 258 12.15 -0.75 -4.34
CA THR A 258 13.52 -0.45 -3.92
C THR A 258 13.83 0.99 -4.31
N ALA A 259 14.43 1.71 -3.35
CA ALA A 259 14.93 3.08 -3.34
C ALA A 259 13.95 4.20 -2.95
N HIS A 260 14.00 4.55 -1.65
CA HIS A 260 13.67 5.87 -1.10
C HIS A 260 14.70 6.91 -1.59
N TRP A 261 14.26 8.12 -1.99
CA TRP A 261 14.43 9.40 -1.25
C TRP A 261 13.97 10.61 -2.07
N ILE A 262 13.76 11.68 -1.31
CA ILE A 262 13.13 13.00 -1.51
C ILE A 262 13.87 13.89 -2.51
N ASP A 263 13.16 14.66 -3.35
CA ASP A 263 13.52 16.07 -3.53
C ASP A 263 12.36 16.97 -3.99
N HIS A 264 12.35 18.18 -3.43
CA HIS A 264 11.49 19.30 -3.77
C HIS A 264 11.95 19.94 -5.08
N THR A 265 11.01 20.34 -5.96
CA THR A 265 10.89 21.65 -6.64
C THR A 265 10.17 21.56 -7.99
N SER A 266 9.15 22.42 -8.10
CA SER A 266 8.57 23.08 -9.29
C SER A 266 8.39 22.32 -10.61
N GLY A 267 7.13 21.99 -10.89
CA GLY A 267 6.36 22.50 -12.03
C GLY A 267 6.92 22.35 -13.45
N SER A 268 6.34 21.43 -14.23
CA SER A 268 5.76 21.75 -15.54
C SER A 268 5.05 20.54 -16.15
N ILE A 269 4.02 20.86 -16.94
CA ILE A 269 2.93 20.04 -17.45
C ILE A 269 3.39 19.15 -18.62
N GLY A 270 2.83 17.94 -18.72
CA GLY A 270 2.96 17.11 -19.92
C GLY A 270 2.17 15.81 -19.82
N HIS A 271 0.97 15.80 -20.43
CA HIS A 271 0.10 14.64 -20.62
C HIS A 271 0.80 13.50 -21.36
N THR A 272 0.55 12.24 -20.98
CA THR A 272 0.50 11.10 -21.92
C THR A 272 -0.22 9.90 -21.27
N SER A 273 -1.20 9.38 -21.97
CA SER A 273 -2.14 8.34 -21.55
C SER A 273 -1.89 7.02 -22.30
N ALA A 274 -2.26 5.92 -21.64
CA ALA A 274 -2.72 4.64 -22.20
C ALA A 274 -1.70 3.72 -22.94
N ILE A 275 -1.33 2.61 -22.28
CA ILE A 275 -1.18 1.27 -22.89
C ILE A 275 -1.52 0.24 -21.80
N GLN A 276 -2.72 -0.34 -21.84
CA GLN A 276 -3.04 -1.59 -21.14
C GLN A 276 -4.38 -2.10 -21.68
N ASP A 277 -4.33 -2.76 -22.83
CA ASP A 277 -5.43 -3.61 -23.32
C ASP A 277 -4.81 -4.75 -24.14
N GLN A 278 -5.39 -5.95 -24.02
CA GLN A 278 -5.01 -7.25 -24.58
C GLN A 278 -4.18 -8.18 -23.68
N GLN A 279 -4.79 -8.70 -22.61
CA GLN A 279 -4.41 -10.00 -22.05
C GLN A 279 -5.53 -10.59 -21.17
N LEU A 280 -6.69 -10.91 -21.75
CA LEU A 280 -7.84 -11.42 -20.98
C LEU A 280 -8.43 -12.75 -21.51
N LEU A 281 -7.70 -13.52 -22.33
CA LEU A 281 -8.25 -14.74 -22.96
C LEU A 281 -7.47 -16.05 -22.74
N VAL A 282 -6.53 -16.13 -21.80
CA VAL A 282 -5.72 -17.38 -21.62
C VAL A 282 -5.73 -17.97 -20.19
N GLU A 283 -6.47 -17.41 -19.23
CA GLU A 283 -6.37 -17.84 -17.81
C GLU A 283 -7.48 -18.81 -17.31
N ILE A 284 -8.19 -19.57 -18.16
CA ILE A 284 -9.26 -20.49 -17.68
C ILE A 284 -8.84 -21.99 -17.65
N GLY A 285 -7.65 -22.35 -18.12
CA GLY A 285 -7.15 -23.72 -18.02
C GLY A 285 -6.06 -23.84 -16.96
N GLU A 286 -6.41 -24.17 -15.71
CA GLU A 286 -5.63 -25.01 -14.76
C GLU A 286 -6.08 -24.78 -13.30
N MET A 287 -7.03 -25.59 -12.83
CA MET A 287 -7.33 -25.79 -11.40
C MET A 287 -7.90 -27.22 -11.18
N GLU A 288 -7.11 -28.04 -10.48
CA GLU A 288 -7.44 -29.26 -9.73
C GLU A 288 -6.91 -28.98 -8.30
N LEU A 289 -7.55 -29.20 -7.16
CA LEU A 289 -8.66 -30.01 -6.63
C LEU A 289 -9.29 -29.17 -5.47
N LEU A 290 -10.60 -29.03 -5.29
CA LEU A 290 -11.46 -29.88 -4.43
C LEU A 290 -12.91 -29.32 -4.40
N THR A 291 -13.87 -30.23 -4.22
CA THR A 291 -15.33 -30.12 -3.96
C THR A 291 -16.29 -30.33 -5.15
N ASN A 292 -17.17 -31.33 -4.96
CA ASN A 292 -17.99 -32.02 -5.97
C ASN A 292 -19.16 -31.22 -6.56
N GLU A 293 -19.39 -29.98 -6.14
CA GLU A 293 -20.48 -29.14 -6.65
C GLU A 293 -20.08 -28.31 -7.89
N TYR A 294 -18.77 -28.19 -8.17
CA TYR A 294 -18.22 -27.44 -9.32
C TYR A 294 -18.11 -28.26 -10.61
N ALA A 295 -18.24 -29.59 -10.57
CA ALA A 295 -18.03 -30.46 -11.73
C ALA A 295 -19.06 -30.25 -12.85
N SER A 296 -20.32 -29.96 -12.49
CA SER A 296 -21.39 -29.71 -13.47
C SER A 296 -21.18 -28.39 -14.23
N LYS A 297 -20.86 -27.30 -13.51
CA LYS A 297 -20.59 -25.97 -14.10
C LYS A 297 -19.25 -25.92 -14.84
N LYS A 298 -18.24 -26.69 -14.41
CA LYS A 298 -16.95 -26.84 -15.11
C LYS A 298 -17.13 -27.52 -16.47
N LYS A 299 -18.07 -28.48 -16.58
CA LYS A 299 -18.38 -29.16 -17.85
C LYS A 299 -19.02 -28.20 -18.86
N GLU A 300 -19.93 -27.35 -18.41
CA GLU A 300 -20.53 -26.27 -19.22
C GLU A 300 -19.50 -25.23 -19.68
N LEU A 301 -18.64 -24.74 -18.76
CA LEU A 301 -17.57 -23.79 -19.06
C LEU A 301 -16.51 -24.38 -20.01
N LEU A 302 -16.14 -25.64 -19.85
CA LEU A 302 -15.22 -26.34 -20.76
C LEU A 302 -15.86 -26.58 -22.13
N SER A 303 -17.15 -26.93 -22.20
CA SER A 303 -17.84 -27.05 -23.49
C SER A 303 -17.97 -25.70 -24.21
N LEU A 304 -18.14 -24.60 -23.48
CA LEU A 304 -18.17 -23.24 -24.03
C LEU A 304 -16.79 -22.79 -24.51
N LEU A 305 -15.72 -23.14 -23.79
CA LEU A 305 -14.33 -22.88 -24.20
C LEU A 305 -13.93 -23.70 -25.43
N LEU A 306 -14.35 -24.96 -25.50
CA LEU A 306 -14.16 -25.80 -26.68
C LEU A 306 -14.95 -25.26 -27.89
N TRP A 307 -16.16 -24.75 -27.65
CA TRP A 307 -16.99 -24.10 -28.67
C TRP A 307 -16.37 -22.78 -29.16
N LEU A 308 -15.79 -21.98 -28.25
CA LEU A 308 -15.09 -20.73 -28.57
C LEU A 308 -13.74 -20.94 -29.28
N GLN A 309 -13.02 -22.03 -29.01
CA GLN A 309 -11.73 -22.34 -29.66
C GLN A 309 -11.86 -22.87 -31.10
N LEU A 310 -13.03 -23.37 -31.50
CA LEU A 310 -13.21 -24.04 -32.80
C LEU A 310 -13.67 -23.14 -33.95
N GLN A 311 -13.87 -21.83 -33.75
CA GLN A 311 -14.33 -20.93 -34.82
C GLN A 311 -13.58 -19.60 -34.84
N TYR A 312 -12.70 -19.45 -35.83
CA TYR A 312 -11.98 -18.22 -36.16
C TYR A 312 -12.92 -17.20 -36.80
N ASP A 313 -13.66 -16.43 -36.01
CA ASP A 313 -14.25 -15.16 -36.46
C ASP A 313 -14.50 -14.19 -35.29
N LEU A 314 -13.96 -12.96 -35.41
CA LEU A 314 -13.91 -11.92 -34.38
C LEU A 314 -15.08 -10.93 -34.52
N THR A 315 -16.30 -11.38 -34.19
CA THR A 315 -17.41 -10.50 -33.79
C THR A 315 -17.32 -10.19 -32.29
N ASP A 316 -17.99 -9.12 -31.82
CA ASP A 316 -18.04 -8.72 -30.40
C ASP A 316 -18.81 -9.73 -29.53
N ARG A 317 -18.17 -10.85 -29.20
CA ARG A 317 -18.75 -11.98 -28.44
C ARG A 317 -18.94 -11.69 -26.96
N ILE A 318 -18.40 -10.59 -26.43
CA ILE A 318 -18.62 -10.17 -25.04
C ILE A 318 -20.08 -9.78 -24.83
N SER A 319 -20.68 -9.17 -25.85
CA SER A 319 -22.10 -8.82 -25.89
C SER A 319 -23.02 -10.05 -25.98
N GLU A 320 -22.49 -11.26 -26.18
CA GLU A 320 -23.24 -12.53 -26.22
C GLU A 320 -23.19 -13.30 -24.88
N LEU A 321 -22.35 -12.88 -23.93
CA LEU A 321 -22.23 -13.56 -22.64
C LEU A 321 -23.49 -13.37 -21.76
N PRO A 322 -23.91 -14.40 -20.98
CA PRO A 322 -24.93 -14.25 -19.96
C PRO A 322 -24.57 -13.21 -18.89
N ASP A 323 -25.59 -12.49 -18.42
CA ASP A 323 -25.46 -11.44 -17.40
C ASP A 323 -24.76 -11.94 -16.13
N GLU A 324 -25.00 -13.18 -15.73
CA GLU A 324 -24.39 -13.83 -14.57
C GLU A 324 -22.86 -13.92 -14.66
N LEU A 325 -22.34 -14.23 -15.85
CA LEU A 325 -20.89 -14.30 -16.09
C LEU A 325 -20.28 -12.90 -16.14
N LEU A 326 -20.97 -11.93 -16.74
CA LEU A 326 -20.54 -10.54 -16.78
C LEU A 326 -20.50 -9.91 -15.39
N VAL A 327 -21.50 -10.17 -14.53
CA VAL A 327 -21.50 -9.77 -13.12
C VAL A 327 -20.32 -10.40 -12.38
N CYS A 328 -20.01 -11.67 -12.65
CA CYS A 328 -18.87 -12.36 -12.04
C CYS A 328 -17.54 -11.73 -12.45
N VAL A 329 -17.33 -11.46 -13.75
CA VAL A 329 -16.13 -10.80 -14.27
C VAL A 329 -15.96 -9.42 -13.66
N LEU A 330 -17.03 -8.62 -13.72
CA LEU A 330 -17.08 -7.31 -13.12
C LEU A 330 -16.65 -7.42 -11.65
N SER A 331 -17.26 -8.29 -10.83
CA SER A 331 -16.97 -8.41 -9.38
C SER A 331 -15.51 -8.65 -8.98
N ARG A 332 -14.64 -9.02 -9.94
CA ARG A 332 -13.20 -9.24 -9.73
C ARG A 332 -12.33 -8.05 -10.10
N LEU A 333 -12.89 -7.04 -10.78
CA LEU A 333 -12.18 -5.83 -11.19
C LEU A 333 -12.07 -4.82 -10.05
N THR A 334 -11.07 -3.95 -10.09
CA THR A 334 -11.04 -2.78 -9.20
C THR A 334 -12.16 -1.80 -9.56
N LEU A 335 -12.56 -0.94 -8.62
CA LEU A 335 -13.59 0.08 -8.86
C LEU A 335 -13.30 0.93 -10.11
N LYS A 336 -12.02 1.26 -10.32
CA LYS A 336 -11.57 2.05 -11.47
C LYS A 336 -11.70 1.29 -12.79
N GLU A 337 -11.37 0.01 -12.80
CA GLU A 337 -11.47 -0.85 -13.98
C GLU A 337 -12.92 -1.14 -14.34
N ALA A 338 -13.78 -1.42 -13.35
CA ALA A 338 -15.20 -1.59 -13.61
C ALA A 338 -15.89 -0.30 -14.05
N ALA A 339 -15.55 0.84 -13.45
CA ALA A 339 -16.06 2.13 -13.91
C ALA A 339 -15.68 2.45 -15.36
N ARG A 340 -14.49 2.03 -15.80
CA ARG A 340 -14.03 2.20 -17.19
C ARG A 340 -14.73 1.23 -18.13
N SER A 341 -14.84 -0.02 -17.70
CA SER A 341 -15.40 -1.09 -18.51
C SER A 341 -16.92 -0.95 -18.66
N SER A 342 -17.61 -0.38 -17.66
CA SER A 342 -19.06 -0.14 -17.71
C SER A 342 -19.48 0.93 -18.72
N ILE A 343 -18.54 1.75 -19.20
CA ILE A 343 -18.80 2.77 -20.24
C ILE A 343 -18.68 2.15 -21.65
N LEU A 344 -18.09 0.96 -21.78
CA LEU A 344 -17.88 0.29 -23.08
C LEU A 344 -19.17 -0.21 -23.71
N SER A 345 -20.21 -0.47 -22.91
CA SER A 345 -21.53 -0.92 -23.40
C SER A 345 -22.65 -0.52 -22.44
N PRO A 346 -23.83 -0.07 -22.93
CA PRO A 346 -24.99 0.21 -22.09
C PRO A 346 -25.40 -0.97 -21.21
N ARG A 347 -25.30 -2.21 -21.72
CA ARG A 347 -25.64 -3.43 -20.99
C ARG A 347 -24.73 -3.66 -19.76
N TRP A 348 -23.44 -3.32 -19.87
CA TRP A 348 -22.50 -3.47 -18.76
C TRP A 348 -22.76 -2.49 -17.61
N LYS A 349 -23.33 -1.33 -17.93
CA LYS A 349 -23.74 -0.31 -16.96
C LYS A 349 -24.81 -0.84 -16.02
N ASP A 350 -25.73 -1.66 -16.53
CA ASP A 350 -26.86 -2.23 -15.77
C ASP A 350 -26.46 -3.47 -14.95
N LEU A 351 -25.31 -4.08 -15.28
CA LEU A 351 -24.75 -5.26 -14.61
C LEU A 351 -23.73 -4.92 -13.51
N TRP A 352 -23.38 -3.65 -13.36
CA TRP A 352 -22.48 -3.20 -12.31
C TRP A 352 -23.19 -3.12 -10.94
N GLN A 353 -23.29 -4.28 -10.27
CA GLN A 353 -24.12 -4.48 -9.06
C GLN A 353 -23.35 -4.58 -7.73
N TRP A 354 -22.02 -4.63 -7.72
CA TRP A 354 -21.28 -4.96 -6.49
C TRP A 354 -21.14 -3.76 -5.56
N GLY A 355 -21.36 -4.01 -4.27
CA GLY A 355 -21.88 -3.01 -3.33
C GLY A 355 -20.88 -2.03 -2.71
N THR A 356 -19.58 -2.08 -2.99
CA THR A 356 -18.59 -1.24 -2.29
C THR A 356 -17.95 -0.21 -3.22
N LEU A 357 -18.25 1.07 -2.97
CA LEU A 357 -17.69 2.23 -3.66
C LEU A 357 -16.69 2.93 -2.74
N ASN A 358 -15.40 2.65 -2.89
CA ASN A 358 -14.34 3.22 -2.07
C ASN A 358 -13.50 4.24 -2.86
N PHE A 359 -13.59 5.50 -2.48
CA PHE A 359 -12.87 6.63 -3.04
C PHE A 359 -11.80 7.12 -2.06
N ASP A 360 -10.63 6.50 -2.11
CA ASP A 360 -9.44 6.88 -1.34
C ASP A 360 -8.27 7.12 -2.33
N PRO A 361 -7.76 8.36 -2.43
CA PRO A 361 -6.72 8.73 -3.39
C PRO A 361 -5.31 8.39 -2.91
N THR A 362 -5.10 7.70 -1.77
CA THR A 362 -3.78 7.30 -1.26
C THR A 362 -2.88 6.57 -2.27
N ASN A 363 -3.43 6.13 -3.41
CA ASN A 363 -2.70 5.51 -4.53
C ASN A 363 -2.78 6.28 -5.87
N LEU A 364 -3.28 7.52 -5.91
CA LEU A 364 -3.58 8.25 -7.15
C LEU A 364 -2.85 9.59 -7.23
N ASN A 365 -1.83 9.67 -8.09
CA ASN A 365 -1.27 10.93 -8.60
C ASN A 365 -2.20 11.54 -9.66
N LEU A 366 -3.42 11.90 -9.27
CA LEU A 366 -4.39 12.62 -10.10
C LEU A 366 -4.55 14.04 -9.57
N ASP A 367 -4.82 15.00 -10.47
CA ASP A 367 -5.26 16.33 -10.06
C ASP A 367 -6.53 16.20 -9.19
N ARG A 368 -6.59 16.96 -8.10
CA ARG A 368 -7.66 16.89 -7.10
C ARG A 368 -9.04 17.13 -7.74
N ASN A 369 -9.15 18.05 -8.69
CA ASN A 369 -10.41 18.35 -9.36
C ASN A 369 -10.81 17.25 -10.35
N ASP A 370 -9.84 16.70 -11.08
CA ASP A 370 -10.08 15.57 -11.98
C ASP A 370 -10.57 14.34 -11.22
N TYR A 371 -9.99 14.08 -10.04
CA TYR A 371 -10.43 12.99 -9.18
C TYR A 371 -11.85 13.21 -8.67
N ILE A 372 -12.17 14.43 -8.22
CA ILE A 372 -13.54 14.79 -7.80
C ILE A 372 -14.55 14.64 -8.94
N GLN A 373 -14.19 15.05 -10.16
CA GLN A 373 -15.04 14.84 -11.35
C GLN A 373 -15.17 13.36 -11.71
N TRP A 374 -14.15 12.55 -11.43
CA TRP A 374 -14.22 11.11 -11.62
C TRP A 374 -15.18 10.45 -10.61
N VAL A 375 -15.12 10.83 -9.33
CA VAL A 375 -16.09 10.37 -8.29
C VAL A 375 -17.52 10.70 -8.73
N ASP A 376 -17.75 11.92 -9.18
CA ASP A 376 -19.07 12.39 -9.65
C ASP A 376 -19.59 11.54 -10.82
N ARG A 377 -18.73 11.29 -11.81
CA ARG A 377 -19.06 10.45 -12.97
C ARG A 377 -19.35 9.00 -12.58
N VAL A 378 -18.58 8.43 -11.64
CA VAL A 378 -18.79 7.06 -11.16
C VAL A 378 -20.14 6.93 -10.49
N LEU A 379 -20.45 7.80 -9.52
CA LEU A 379 -21.70 7.75 -8.77
C LEU A 379 -22.92 7.95 -9.67
N PHE A 380 -22.84 8.84 -10.66
CA PHE A 380 -23.92 9.06 -11.63
C PHE A 380 -24.07 7.91 -12.65
N SER A 381 -22.95 7.26 -13.00
CA SER A 381 -22.96 6.14 -13.94
C SER A 381 -23.43 4.84 -13.29
N HIS A 382 -23.35 4.72 -11.96
CA HIS A 382 -23.77 3.54 -11.23
C HIS A 382 -25.30 3.39 -11.20
N GLN A 383 -25.84 2.51 -12.04
CA GLN A 383 -27.30 2.34 -12.21
C GLN A 383 -27.94 1.36 -11.22
N ALA A 384 -27.18 0.53 -10.49
CA ALA A 384 -27.77 -0.47 -9.60
C ALA A 384 -28.67 0.17 -8.53
N SER A 385 -29.79 -0.49 -8.21
CA SER A 385 -30.83 0.01 -7.30
C SER A 385 -30.33 0.25 -5.87
N SER A 386 -29.27 -0.44 -5.47
CA SER A 386 -28.63 -0.28 -4.16
C SER A 386 -27.14 -0.63 -4.19
N PHE A 387 -26.38 -0.11 -3.23
CA PHE A 387 -25.02 -0.58 -2.94
C PHE A 387 -24.79 -0.56 -1.41
N ASP A 388 -23.89 -1.39 -0.91
CA ASP A 388 -23.69 -1.62 0.52
C ASP A 388 -22.85 -0.53 1.21
N GLU A 389 -21.84 0.02 0.55
CA GLU A 389 -20.83 0.86 1.16
C GLU A 389 -20.36 1.99 0.24
N LEU A 390 -20.36 3.23 0.76
CA LEU A 390 -19.72 4.39 0.15
C LEU A 390 -18.68 4.96 1.10
N ARG A 391 -17.44 5.06 0.64
CA ARG A 391 -16.33 5.70 1.34
C ARG A 391 -15.77 6.83 0.49
N VAL A 392 -15.70 8.03 1.04
CA VAL A 392 -15.09 9.21 0.42
C VAL A 392 -14.06 9.74 1.40
N CYS A 393 -12.80 9.35 1.20
CA CYS A 393 -11.71 9.51 2.17
C CYS A 393 -10.60 10.38 1.61
N PHE A 394 -10.87 11.67 1.40
CA PHE A 394 -9.87 12.64 0.99
C PHE A 394 -10.27 14.06 1.32
N ASP A 395 -9.26 14.93 1.43
CA ASP A 395 -9.44 16.35 1.73
C ASP A 395 -10.46 16.99 0.76
N LEU A 396 -11.55 17.51 1.32
CA LEU A 396 -12.62 18.25 0.64
C LEU A 396 -13.04 19.45 1.50
N ASP A 397 -13.20 20.60 0.85
CA ASP A 397 -13.64 21.83 1.50
C ASP A 397 -15.05 22.26 1.05
N LYS A 398 -15.56 23.36 1.64
CA LYS A 398 -16.90 23.90 1.38
C LYS A 398 -17.18 24.21 -0.09
N ARG A 399 -16.16 24.40 -0.94
CA ARG A 399 -16.36 24.67 -2.38
C ARG A 399 -17.01 23.48 -3.08
N PHE A 400 -16.87 22.29 -2.51
CA PHE A 400 -17.44 21.06 -3.04
C PHE A 400 -18.76 20.67 -2.37
N THR A 401 -19.35 21.52 -1.52
CA THR A 401 -20.63 21.25 -0.80
C THR A 401 -21.72 20.73 -1.73
N VAL A 402 -21.91 21.34 -2.90
CA VAL A 402 -22.92 20.92 -3.88
C VAL A 402 -22.67 19.50 -4.38
N LYS A 403 -21.41 19.13 -4.61
CA LYS A 403 -21.04 17.78 -5.06
C LYS A 403 -21.23 16.75 -3.95
N ILE A 404 -20.76 17.07 -2.75
CA ILE A 404 -20.89 16.19 -1.58
C ILE A 404 -22.37 15.93 -1.26
N ASN A 405 -23.21 16.97 -1.30
CA ASN A 405 -24.66 16.85 -1.14
C ASN A 405 -25.25 15.87 -2.16
N ARG A 406 -24.93 16.03 -3.45
CA ARG A 406 -25.38 15.11 -4.51
C ARG A 406 -24.92 13.68 -4.29
N TRP A 407 -23.68 13.47 -3.85
CA TRP A 407 -23.17 12.12 -3.56
C TRP A 407 -23.92 11.47 -2.40
N LEU A 408 -24.28 12.26 -1.39
CA LEU A 408 -25.11 11.80 -0.27
C LEU A 408 -26.54 11.49 -0.70
N GLU A 409 -27.17 12.33 -1.54
CA GLU A 409 -28.49 12.04 -2.13
C GLU A 409 -28.48 10.72 -2.89
N VAL A 410 -27.45 10.45 -3.70
CA VAL A 410 -27.28 9.18 -4.42
C VAL A 410 -27.12 8.01 -3.44
N ALA A 411 -26.28 8.15 -2.42
CA ALA A 411 -26.04 7.08 -1.45
C ALA A 411 -27.28 6.74 -0.63
N LEU A 412 -28.00 7.76 -0.18
CA LEU A 412 -29.24 7.62 0.57
C LEU A 412 -30.32 7.03 -0.34
N SER A 413 -30.59 7.59 -1.52
CA SER A 413 -31.59 7.02 -2.44
C SER A 413 -31.35 5.55 -2.79
N LYS A 414 -30.08 5.10 -2.81
CA LYS A 414 -29.68 3.70 -3.05
C LYS A 414 -29.54 2.84 -1.78
N ARG A 415 -30.09 3.26 -0.63
CA ARG A 415 -30.15 2.48 0.63
C ARG A 415 -28.80 1.95 1.11
N VAL A 416 -27.77 2.82 1.10
CA VAL A 416 -26.44 2.45 1.60
C VAL A 416 -26.48 1.95 3.04
N ARG A 417 -25.66 0.93 3.35
CA ARG A 417 -25.53 0.38 4.71
C ARG A 417 -24.35 0.95 5.48
N ARG A 418 -23.26 1.30 4.79
CA ARG A 418 -22.03 1.84 5.37
C ARG A 418 -21.64 3.13 4.66
N LEU A 419 -21.62 4.24 5.39
CA LEU A 419 -21.24 5.54 4.87
C LEU A 419 -20.03 6.08 5.65
N GLU A 420 -18.95 6.36 4.94
CA GLU A 420 -17.75 7.00 5.49
C GLU A 420 -17.41 8.26 4.70
N LEU A 421 -17.43 9.40 5.39
CA LEU A 421 -16.88 10.67 4.91
C LEU A 421 -15.68 11.01 5.77
N ASP A 422 -14.50 11.01 5.17
CA ASP A 422 -13.25 11.36 5.82
C ASP A 422 -12.56 12.48 5.05
N PHE A 423 -12.72 13.71 5.53
CA PHE A 423 -12.12 14.90 4.91
C PHE A 423 -10.89 15.37 5.67
N THR A 424 -10.14 14.44 6.26
CA THR A 424 -8.89 14.74 6.96
C THR A 424 -7.92 15.50 6.02
N PRO A 425 -7.41 16.68 6.41
CA PRO A 425 -6.52 17.47 5.57
C PRO A 425 -5.18 16.75 5.39
N THR A 426 -4.69 16.71 4.15
CA THR A 426 -3.41 16.07 3.81
C THR A 426 -2.19 16.88 4.26
N ASP A 427 -2.35 18.19 4.49
CA ASP A 427 -1.29 19.08 4.98
C ASP A 427 -1.66 19.67 6.35
N LEU A 428 -0.93 19.24 7.37
CA LEU A 428 -1.11 19.66 8.76
C LEU A 428 -0.65 21.10 9.04
N SER A 429 0.06 21.75 8.11
CA SER A 429 0.56 23.13 8.25
C SER A 429 -0.54 24.20 8.07
N HIS A 430 -1.69 23.82 7.50
CA HIS A 430 -2.80 24.72 7.17
C HIS A 430 -4.03 24.57 8.09
N ARG A 431 -3.83 24.24 9.38
CA ARG A 431 -4.94 24.16 10.37
C ARG A 431 -5.84 25.40 10.41
N ASN A 432 -5.34 26.58 10.02
CA ASN A 432 -6.05 27.85 10.14
C ASN A 432 -6.92 28.26 8.93
N ARG A 433 -7.21 27.37 7.97
CA ARG A 433 -8.18 27.64 6.88
C ARG A 433 -9.19 26.51 6.70
N MET A 434 -9.81 26.02 7.78
CA MET A 434 -10.80 24.96 7.70
C MET A 434 -12.20 25.47 7.32
N MET A 435 -12.39 25.66 6.03
CA MET A 435 -13.70 25.86 5.40
C MET A 435 -14.41 24.50 5.26
N ASN A 436 -14.78 23.87 6.38
CA ASN A 436 -15.36 22.51 6.41
C ASN A 436 -16.78 22.45 5.83
N TYR A 437 -17.10 21.31 5.21
CA TYR A 437 -18.45 20.95 4.78
C TYR A 437 -19.39 20.78 5.99
N THR A 438 -20.58 21.37 5.93
CA THR A 438 -21.65 21.18 6.92
C THR A 438 -22.67 20.22 6.37
N LEU A 439 -22.94 19.14 7.13
CA LEU A 439 -23.98 18.19 6.77
C LEU A 439 -25.35 18.87 6.90
N PRO A 440 -26.08 19.09 5.80
CA PRO A 440 -27.37 19.78 5.85
C PRO A 440 -28.44 18.88 6.48
N PRO A 441 -29.23 19.37 7.44
CA PRO A 441 -30.33 18.62 8.05
C PRO A 441 -31.35 18.09 7.01
N GLU A 442 -31.57 18.85 5.94
CA GLU A 442 -32.61 18.59 4.94
C GLU A 442 -32.34 17.32 4.14
N LEU A 443 -31.08 17.00 3.83
CA LEU A 443 -30.71 15.78 3.12
C LEU A 443 -31.08 14.52 3.91
N LEU A 444 -30.96 14.61 5.23
CA LEU A 444 -31.38 13.55 6.15
C LEU A 444 -32.87 13.58 6.45
N LEU A 445 -33.64 14.56 5.96
CA LEU A 445 -35.10 14.62 6.13
C LEU A 445 -35.81 14.05 4.90
N ILE A 446 -35.35 14.41 3.70
CA ILE A 446 -36.00 14.12 2.40
C ILE A 446 -36.08 12.61 2.09
N HIS A 447 -35.06 11.82 2.40
CA HIS A 447 -35.00 10.39 2.00
C HIS A 447 -35.49 9.41 3.08
N ALA A 448 -36.61 9.72 3.75
CA ALA A 448 -37.22 8.95 4.87
C ALA A 448 -37.15 7.42 4.73
N SER A 449 -37.43 6.89 3.55
CA SER A 449 -37.50 5.45 3.26
C SER A 449 -36.14 4.74 3.12
N SER A 450 -35.05 5.48 2.92
CA SER A 450 -33.69 4.91 2.87
C SER A 450 -32.94 4.88 4.19
N LYS A 451 -33.40 5.66 5.18
CA LYS A 451 -32.77 5.84 6.49
C LYS A 451 -32.68 4.54 7.29
N TYR A 452 -33.52 3.57 6.93
CA TYR A 452 -33.64 2.29 7.61
C TYR A 452 -32.52 1.30 7.27
N SER A 453 -31.66 1.55 6.27
CA SER A 453 -30.60 0.61 5.91
C SER A 453 -29.25 0.89 6.57
N LEU A 454 -29.03 2.09 7.12
CA LEU A 454 -27.72 2.52 7.58
C LEU A 454 -27.32 1.78 8.88
N THR A 455 -26.22 1.04 8.80
CA THR A 455 -25.63 0.26 9.90
C THR A 455 -24.34 0.89 10.43
N ARG A 456 -23.59 1.60 9.58
CA ARG A 456 -22.35 2.29 9.97
C ARG A 456 -22.30 3.68 9.37
N LEU A 457 -22.03 4.67 10.23
CA LEU A 457 -21.81 6.06 9.86
C LEU A 457 -20.48 6.54 10.45
N CYS A 458 -19.57 6.98 9.59
CA CYS A 458 -18.30 7.57 9.98
C CYS A 458 -18.16 8.96 9.34
N LEU A 459 -18.00 9.99 10.17
CA LEU A 459 -17.90 11.39 9.78
C LEU A 459 -16.64 11.98 10.41
N LYS A 460 -15.62 12.27 9.62
CA LYS A 460 -14.37 12.88 10.08
C LYS A 460 -14.12 14.18 9.35
N TYR A 461 -13.84 15.25 10.10
CA TYR A 461 -13.69 16.62 9.57
C TYR A 461 -14.94 17.13 8.82
N VAL A 462 -16.13 16.66 9.23
CA VAL A 462 -17.44 17.11 8.75
C VAL A 462 -18.14 17.87 9.87
N LYS A 463 -18.71 19.05 9.57
CA LYS A 463 -19.48 19.82 10.56
C LYS A 463 -20.86 19.21 10.74
N VAL A 464 -21.16 18.72 11.95
CA VAL A 464 -22.45 18.13 12.33
C VAL A 464 -22.98 18.84 13.57
N LYS A 465 -24.21 19.36 13.52
CA LYS A 465 -24.90 19.96 14.67
C LYS A 465 -25.37 18.88 15.65
N GLY A 466 -25.38 19.16 16.96
CA GLY A 466 -25.82 18.19 17.99
C GLY A 466 -27.24 17.66 17.75
N GLN A 467 -28.18 18.54 17.38
CA GLN A 467 -29.55 18.17 16.99
C GLN A 467 -29.60 17.13 15.86
N ILE A 468 -28.66 17.18 14.91
CA ILE A 468 -28.58 16.21 13.80
C ILE A 468 -28.09 14.87 14.33
N LEU A 469 -27.15 14.84 15.28
CA LEU A 469 -26.69 13.60 15.90
C LEU A 469 -27.80 12.93 16.71
N GLU A 470 -28.55 13.69 17.50
CA GLU A 470 -29.71 13.17 18.22
C GLU A 470 -30.79 12.67 17.27
N TYR A 471 -31.04 13.39 16.18
CA TYR A 471 -31.95 12.96 15.13
C TYR A 471 -31.49 11.66 14.47
N LEU A 472 -30.20 11.52 14.13
CA LEU A 472 -29.63 10.31 13.55
C LEU A 472 -29.76 9.12 14.52
N LEU A 473 -29.47 9.33 15.81
CA LEU A 473 -29.55 8.30 16.83
C LEU A 473 -31.00 7.87 17.13
N SER A 474 -31.96 8.79 17.06
CA SER A 474 -33.39 8.48 17.24
C SER A 474 -34.04 7.87 15.99
N SER A 475 -33.58 8.26 14.79
CA SER A 475 -34.21 7.89 13.51
C SER A 475 -33.57 6.68 12.82
N CYS A 476 -32.26 6.43 13.00
CA CYS A 476 -31.55 5.32 12.38
C CYS A 476 -31.50 4.09 13.29
N VAL A 477 -32.61 3.35 13.37
CA VAL A 477 -32.80 2.21 14.28
C VAL A 477 -31.77 1.08 14.06
N LEU A 478 -31.34 0.84 12.81
CA LEU A 478 -30.36 -0.20 12.47
C LEU A 478 -28.89 0.23 12.68
N LEU A 479 -28.64 1.46 13.11
CA LEU A 479 -27.28 1.98 13.26
C LEU A 479 -26.55 1.20 14.36
N GLU A 480 -25.50 0.48 13.97
CA GLU A 480 -24.64 -0.29 14.88
C GLU A 480 -23.38 0.48 15.26
N THR A 481 -22.87 1.33 14.35
CA THR A 481 -21.61 2.08 14.54
C THR A 481 -21.79 3.55 14.17
N LEU A 482 -21.49 4.44 15.12
CA LEU A 482 -21.41 5.88 14.88
C LEU A 482 -20.02 6.38 15.28
N HIS A 483 -19.29 6.94 14.32
CA HIS A 483 -18.01 7.60 14.55
C HIS A 483 -18.06 9.03 14.05
N VAL A 484 -17.83 10.00 14.94
CA VAL A 484 -17.70 11.41 14.60
C VAL A 484 -16.35 11.93 15.11
N SER A 485 -15.57 12.55 14.23
CA SER A 485 -14.29 13.17 14.59
C SER A 485 -14.09 14.56 14.01
N HIS A 486 -13.44 15.45 14.76
CA HIS A 486 -13.01 16.78 14.31
C HIS A 486 -14.13 17.62 13.66
N SER A 487 -15.33 17.59 14.24
CA SER A 487 -16.45 18.43 13.82
C SER A 487 -16.32 19.80 14.50
N GLU A 488 -15.81 20.80 13.78
CA GLU A 488 -15.86 22.21 14.21
C GLU A 488 -17.31 22.71 14.24
N LEU A 489 -17.91 22.79 15.42
CA LEU A 489 -19.10 23.61 15.64
C LEU A 489 -18.61 25.06 15.77
N LEU A 490 -18.50 25.84 14.68
CA LEU A 490 -17.89 27.18 14.81
C LEU A 490 -18.69 28.10 15.75
N PRO A 491 -17.99 28.98 16.50
CA PRO A 491 -18.59 29.98 17.36
C PRO A 491 -18.96 31.19 16.50
N LYS A 492 -20.25 31.38 16.26
CA LYS A 492 -20.80 32.71 16.10
C LYS A 492 -21.76 32.89 17.25
N SER A 493 -21.35 33.71 18.23
CA SER A 493 -22.21 34.42 19.18
C SER A 493 -23.52 33.68 19.54
N SER A 494 -23.56 33.08 20.74
CA SER A 494 -24.77 32.59 21.43
C SER A 494 -25.40 31.24 21.02
N GLU A 495 -24.63 30.22 20.63
CA GLU A 495 -25.15 28.83 20.66
C GLU A 495 -24.63 28.10 21.90
N GLN A 496 -25.58 27.67 22.74
CA GLN A 496 -25.40 26.97 24.01
C GLN A 496 -24.57 25.70 23.83
N LEU A 497 -23.78 25.35 24.85
CA LEU A 497 -23.19 24.01 24.96
C LEU A 497 -24.31 22.96 24.89
N ILE A 498 -24.08 21.88 24.16
CA ILE A 498 -25.13 20.89 23.89
C ILE A 498 -25.00 19.72 24.85
N ASP A 499 -26.09 19.40 25.55
CA ASP A 499 -26.29 18.12 26.22
C ASP A 499 -26.67 17.09 25.17
N LEU A 500 -25.75 16.21 24.79
CA LEU A 500 -26.04 15.17 23.80
C LEU A 500 -26.76 14.00 24.47
N LYS A 501 -28.02 13.76 24.10
CA LYS A 501 -28.76 12.59 24.56
C LYS A 501 -28.64 11.43 23.58
N VAL A 502 -27.84 10.44 23.92
CA VAL A 502 -27.83 9.12 23.28
C VAL A 502 -28.89 8.26 23.98
N CYS A 503 -30.14 8.70 23.90
CA CYS A 503 -31.30 7.97 24.38
C CYS A 503 -31.91 7.26 23.18
N GLY A 504 -31.54 5.99 22.99
CA GLY A 504 -32.22 5.18 21.99
C GLY A 504 -33.68 4.99 22.37
N SER A 505 -34.56 4.96 21.38
CA SER A 505 -35.77 4.15 21.53
C SER A 505 -35.34 2.72 21.90
N SER A 506 -36.21 1.92 22.53
CA SER A 506 -35.92 0.50 22.85
C SER A 506 -35.44 -0.35 21.66
N SER A 507 -35.53 0.20 20.43
CA SER A 507 -35.14 -0.42 19.17
C SER A 507 -33.70 -0.10 18.70
N LEU A 508 -32.96 0.83 19.32
CA LEU A 508 -31.63 1.24 18.85
C LEU A 508 -30.61 0.08 18.95
N ARG A 509 -29.98 -0.27 17.82
CA ARG A 509 -28.98 -1.36 17.70
C ARG A 509 -27.52 -0.91 17.86
N LEU A 510 -27.30 0.28 18.40
CA LEU A 510 -25.97 0.89 18.51
C LEU A 510 -25.06 0.04 19.40
N LYS A 511 -23.95 -0.44 18.81
CA LYS A 511 -22.91 -1.25 19.45
C LYS A 511 -21.63 -0.46 19.71
N HIS A 512 -21.29 0.47 18.82
CA HIS A 512 -20.04 1.23 18.88
C HIS A 512 -20.31 2.73 18.69
N LEU A 513 -19.94 3.54 19.68
CA LEU A 513 -20.04 4.99 19.65
C LEU A 513 -18.66 5.62 19.89
N HIS A 514 -18.16 6.38 18.92
CA HIS A 514 -16.89 7.09 19.05
C HIS A 514 -17.06 8.57 18.68
N ILE A 515 -16.80 9.47 19.63
CA ILE A 515 -16.90 10.93 19.45
C ILE A 515 -15.53 11.52 19.79
N SER A 516 -14.92 12.23 18.85
CA SER A 516 -13.57 12.77 19.01
C SER A 516 -13.43 14.21 18.52
N PHE A 517 -12.73 15.06 19.26
CA PHE A 517 -12.49 16.47 18.98
C PHE A 517 -13.77 17.25 18.62
N CYS A 518 -14.83 17.04 19.41
CA CYS A 518 -16.11 17.75 19.33
C CYS A 518 -16.25 18.73 20.52
N ASP A 519 -15.64 19.91 20.41
CA ASP A 519 -15.33 20.79 21.55
C ASP A 519 -16.53 21.58 22.16
N TYR A 520 -17.77 21.29 21.76
CA TYR A 520 -18.98 22.02 22.20
C TYR A 520 -20.04 21.14 22.88
N ILE A 521 -19.69 19.88 23.15
CA ILE A 521 -20.52 18.98 23.95
C ILE A 521 -20.08 19.14 25.42
N GLU A 522 -20.98 19.60 26.29
CA GLU A 522 -20.70 19.80 27.72
C GLU A 522 -21.09 18.58 28.55
N SER A 523 -22.23 17.95 28.23
CA SER A 523 -22.63 16.70 28.86
C SER A 523 -23.11 15.70 27.81
N MET A 524 -23.02 14.41 28.15
CA MET A 524 -23.55 13.33 27.33
C MET A 524 -24.28 12.35 28.21
N GLU A 525 -25.57 12.17 27.93
CA GLU A 525 -26.39 11.15 28.55
C GLU A 525 -26.44 9.93 27.63
N VAL A 526 -25.91 8.79 28.09
CA VAL A 526 -25.84 7.56 27.30
C VAL A 526 -26.75 6.48 27.90
N SER A 527 -27.80 6.13 27.15
CA SER A 527 -28.73 5.05 27.44
C SER A 527 -28.92 4.20 26.19
N ALA A 528 -28.04 3.20 26.04
CA ALA A 528 -27.97 2.35 24.85
C ALA A 528 -27.73 0.89 25.29
N PRO A 529 -28.77 0.03 25.26
CA PRO A 529 -28.71 -1.30 25.86
C PRO A 529 -27.72 -2.26 25.19
N ASN A 530 -27.49 -2.06 23.88
CA ASN A 530 -26.63 -2.88 23.04
C ASN A 530 -25.20 -2.31 22.90
N LEU A 531 -24.88 -1.22 23.61
CA LEU A 531 -23.60 -0.54 23.47
C LEU A 531 -22.48 -1.40 24.08
N VAL A 532 -21.54 -1.82 23.24
CA VAL A 532 -20.38 -2.64 23.61
C VAL A 532 -19.14 -1.76 23.79
N SER A 533 -18.99 -0.73 22.95
CA SER A 533 -17.82 0.14 22.92
C SER A 533 -18.19 1.62 22.89
N PHE A 534 -17.55 2.40 23.76
CA PHE A 534 -17.67 3.84 23.85
C PHE A 534 -16.30 4.51 23.78
N GLY A 535 -16.16 5.55 22.96
CA GLY A 535 -14.94 6.34 22.87
C GLY A 535 -15.23 7.83 22.89
N TYR A 536 -14.54 8.55 23.76
CA TYR A 536 -14.54 10.01 23.81
C TYR A 536 -13.09 10.53 23.73
N CYS A 537 -12.85 11.50 22.87
CA CYS A 537 -11.62 12.27 22.85
C CYS A 537 -11.96 13.76 22.68
N GLY A 538 -11.48 14.68 23.53
CA GLY A 538 -11.90 16.08 23.41
C GLY A 538 -10.93 17.08 24.03
N ARG A 539 -11.04 18.36 23.62
CA ARG A 539 -10.29 19.46 24.24
C ARG A 539 -10.97 20.03 25.48
N ARG A 540 -12.30 19.96 25.53
CA ARG A 540 -13.09 20.45 26.65
C ARG A 540 -13.54 19.31 27.54
N LYS A 541 -13.72 19.63 28.82
CA LYS A 541 -14.25 18.68 29.80
C LYS A 541 -15.71 18.36 29.45
N ILE A 542 -16.06 17.09 29.58
CA ILE A 542 -17.42 16.59 29.35
C ILE A 542 -17.92 15.87 30.60
N GLN A 543 -19.19 16.07 30.96
CA GLN A 543 -19.88 15.28 31.97
C GLN A 543 -20.52 14.05 31.30
N LEU A 544 -20.06 12.84 31.63
CA LEU A 544 -20.60 11.59 31.08
C LEU A 544 -21.59 10.94 32.06
N HIS A 545 -22.85 10.85 31.66
CA HIS A 545 -23.91 10.23 32.44
C HIS A 545 -24.41 8.97 31.74
N PHE A 546 -23.89 7.82 32.16
CA PHE A 546 -24.37 6.53 31.69
C PHE A 546 -25.55 6.05 32.54
N LYS A 547 -26.71 5.81 31.92
CA LYS A 547 -27.92 5.36 32.62
C LYS A 547 -28.14 3.85 32.49
N TYR A 548 -28.24 3.33 31.27
CA TYR A 548 -28.49 1.91 31.01
C TYR A 548 -27.64 1.40 29.85
N VAL A 549 -26.52 0.75 30.18
CA VAL A 549 -25.52 0.25 29.23
C VAL A 549 -24.94 -1.12 29.69
N PRO A 550 -25.78 -2.17 29.82
CA PRO A 550 -25.39 -3.44 30.46
C PRO A 550 -24.36 -4.28 29.68
N GLN A 551 -24.07 -3.93 28.43
CA GLN A 551 -23.12 -4.65 27.56
C GLN A 551 -21.79 -3.90 27.38
N LEU A 552 -21.61 -2.75 28.02
CA LEU A 552 -20.44 -1.89 27.80
C LEU A 552 -19.19 -2.55 28.38
N ARG A 553 -18.23 -2.84 27.49
CA ARG A 553 -16.97 -3.53 27.84
C ARG A 553 -15.73 -2.71 27.47
N ASP A 554 -15.83 -1.90 26.41
CA ASP A 554 -14.70 -1.18 25.86
C ASP A 554 -14.90 0.32 26.03
N VAL A 555 -14.03 0.98 26.80
CA VAL A 555 -14.09 2.43 26.99
C VAL A 555 -12.76 3.08 26.64
N THR A 556 -12.80 4.08 25.77
CA THR A 556 -11.69 4.99 25.52
C THR A 556 -12.08 6.39 25.98
N TYR A 557 -11.34 6.98 26.90
CA TYR A 557 -11.55 8.35 27.36
C TYR A 557 -10.25 9.13 27.27
N ARG A 558 -10.23 10.17 26.44
CA ARG A 558 -9.07 11.03 26.23
C ARG A 558 -9.44 12.51 26.38
N HIS A 559 -8.72 13.24 27.22
CA HIS A 559 -8.95 14.64 27.52
C HIS A 559 -7.66 15.47 27.53
N TYR A 560 -7.71 16.69 27.01
CA TYR A 560 -6.53 17.55 26.80
C TYR A 560 -5.99 18.24 28.07
N ASP A 561 -6.67 18.11 29.21
CA ASP A 561 -6.17 18.44 30.55
C ASP A 561 -5.83 17.18 31.38
N GLY A 562 -5.93 15.99 30.77
CA GLY A 562 -5.65 14.69 31.38
C GLY A 562 -6.84 14.07 32.14
N PHE A 563 -6.77 12.76 32.37
CA PHE A 563 -7.81 12.01 33.08
C PHE A 563 -7.93 12.41 34.56
N ARG A 564 -9.17 12.66 35.01
CA ARG A 564 -9.50 12.68 36.44
C ARG A 564 -10.54 11.60 36.77
N PRO A 565 -10.38 10.90 37.91
CA PRO A 565 -11.34 9.92 38.42
C PRO A 565 -12.79 10.43 38.42
N SER A 566 -13.01 11.70 38.80
CA SER A 566 -14.34 12.31 38.86
C SER A 566 -15.04 12.49 37.52
N ASP A 567 -14.32 12.35 36.39
CA ASP A 567 -14.90 12.51 35.05
C ASP A 567 -15.61 11.23 34.56
N PHE A 568 -15.32 10.08 35.18
CA PHE A 568 -15.75 8.77 34.71
C PHE A 568 -16.46 7.93 35.79
N LEU A 569 -16.12 8.11 37.07
CA LEU A 569 -16.34 7.08 38.10
C LEU A 569 -17.64 7.19 38.93
N TYR A 570 -18.60 8.03 38.55
CA TYR A 570 -19.87 8.15 39.31
C TYR A 570 -20.88 7.00 39.07
N SER A 571 -20.60 6.07 38.15
CA SER A 571 -21.50 4.96 37.82
C SER A 571 -20.88 3.58 38.12
N ASN A 572 -20.98 3.17 39.40
CA ASN A 572 -20.53 1.85 39.91
C ASN A 572 -20.97 0.65 39.05
N LEU A 573 -22.09 0.76 38.34
CA LEU A 573 -22.63 -0.28 37.46
C LEU A 573 -21.73 -0.62 36.26
N ILE A 574 -20.97 0.34 35.73
CA ILE A 574 -20.14 0.16 34.53
C ILE A 574 -18.78 -0.43 34.88
N LEU A 575 -18.24 -0.02 36.03
CA LEU A 575 -16.89 -0.38 36.47
C LEU A 575 -16.69 -1.89 36.61
N ASN A 576 -17.75 -2.62 36.96
CA ASN A 576 -17.74 -4.07 37.03
C ASN A 576 -17.84 -4.77 35.67
N GLN A 577 -18.19 -4.09 34.58
CA GLN A 577 -18.40 -4.70 33.26
C GLN A 577 -17.25 -4.45 32.28
N LEU A 578 -16.41 -3.45 32.57
CA LEU A 578 -15.28 -3.06 31.72
C LEU A 578 -14.26 -4.19 31.57
N VAL A 579 -13.91 -4.47 30.32
CA VAL A 579 -12.86 -5.42 29.92
C VAL A 579 -11.65 -4.67 29.35
N ASN A 580 -11.88 -3.59 28.60
CA ASN A 580 -10.86 -2.78 27.97
C ASN A 580 -11.03 -1.31 28.34
N LEU A 581 -9.96 -0.69 28.83
CA LEU A 581 -9.96 0.72 29.24
C LEU A 581 -8.75 1.44 28.64
N SER A 582 -8.97 2.55 27.93
CA SER A 582 -7.92 3.41 27.41
C SER A 582 -8.08 4.82 27.97
N LEU A 583 -7.06 5.32 28.66
CA LEU A 583 -7.03 6.64 29.32
C LEU A 583 -5.86 7.47 28.80
N ASN A 584 -5.92 8.79 28.92
CA ASN A 584 -4.75 9.65 28.71
C ASN A 584 -4.40 10.54 29.92
N PHE A 585 -3.13 10.90 30.03
CA PHE A 585 -2.57 11.74 31.09
C PHE A 585 -1.64 12.78 30.49
N ILE A 586 -1.52 13.94 31.12
CA ILE A 586 -0.69 15.04 30.62
C ILE A 586 0.18 15.57 31.75
N ASN A 587 1.49 15.68 31.49
CA ASN A 587 2.55 16.20 32.38
C ASN A 587 2.74 15.47 33.71
N SER A 588 1.72 15.39 34.56
CA SER A 588 1.80 14.82 35.90
C SER A 588 0.59 13.95 36.21
N ILE A 589 0.83 12.82 36.85
CA ILE A 589 -0.19 11.88 37.29
C ILE A 589 -0.35 12.08 38.79
N ASP A 590 -1.50 12.55 39.25
CA ASP A 590 -1.73 12.80 40.68
C ASP A 590 -2.06 11.49 41.42
N GLN A 591 -1.19 11.10 42.35
CA GLN A 591 -1.34 9.89 43.15
C GLN A 591 -2.62 9.89 43.98
N LYS A 592 -3.03 11.04 44.53
CA LYS A 592 -4.20 11.15 45.41
C LYS A 592 -5.49 10.91 44.64
N LEU A 593 -5.51 11.32 43.37
CA LEU A 593 -6.63 11.06 42.48
C LEU A 593 -6.71 9.57 42.13
N LEU A 594 -5.60 8.94 41.78
CA LEU A 594 -5.63 7.51 41.42
C LEU A 594 -5.92 6.57 42.60
N LEU A 595 -5.60 6.96 43.84
CA LEU A 595 -5.98 6.21 45.04
C LEU A 595 -7.51 6.19 45.28
N GLN A 596 -8.26 7.13 44.68
CA GLN A 596 -9.72 7.18 44.74
C GLN A 596 -10.39 6.32 43.65
N CYS A 597 -9.60 5.65 42.80
CA CYS A 597 -10.17 4.78 41.77
C CYS A 597 -10.81 3.53 42.40
N PRO A 598 -12.07 3.22 42.08
CA PRO A 598 -12.75 2.01 42.53
C PRO A 598 -12.15 0.77 41.83
N GLN A 599 -12.43 -0.40 42.40
CA GLN A 599 -11.99 -1.68 41.84
C GLN A 599 -12.60 -1.91 40.46
N LEU A 600 -11.77 -2.41 39.54
CA LEU A 600 -12.07 -2.76 38.16
C LEU A 600 -11.89 -4.28 37.98
N PRO A 601 -12.77 -5.10 38.57
CA PRO A 601 -12.52 -6.53 38.76
C PRO A 601 -12.45 -7.31 37.45
N ASN A 602 -13.12 -6.87 36.39
CA ASN A 602 -13.18 -7.58 35.10
C ASN A 602 -12.24 -7.01 34.04
N LEU A 603 -11.45 -5.98 34.36
CA LEU A 603 -10.56 -5.33 33.41
C LEU A 603 -9.42 -6.28 33.03
N ARG A 604 -9.27 -6.52 31.72
CA ARG A 604 -8.23 -7.40 31.16
C ARG A 604 -7.18 -6.62 30.39
N HIS A 605 -7.52 -5.50 29.77
CA HIS A 605 -6.59 -4.68 29.01
C HIS A 605 -6.70 -3.21 29.43
N LEU A 606 -5.57 -2.63 29.83
CA LEU A 606 -5.45 -1.23 30.22
C LEU A 606 -4.44 -0.55 29.30
N THR A 607 -4.85 0.54 28.65
CA THR A 607 -3.99 1.40 27.83
C THR A 607 -3.91 2.79 28.47
N CYS A 608 -2.70 3.29 28.68
CA CYS A 608 -2.45 4.63 29.20
C CYS A 608 -1.62 5.43 28.19
N ASP A 609 -2.18 6.53 27.69
CA ASP A 609 -1.51 7.45 26.77
C ASP A 609 -1.00 8.66 27.56
N VAL A 610 0.30 8.81 27.75
CA VAL A 610 0.92 9.88 28.53
C VAL A 610 1.58 10.87 27.57
N LEU A 611 1.11 12.13 27.59
CA LEU A 611 1.68 13.23 26.80
C LEU A 611 2.52 14.15 27.69
N VAL A 612 3.78 14.37 27.30
CA VAL A 612 4.74 15.23 28.02
C VAL A 612 4.89 16.56 27.27
N LEU A 613 4.53 17.66 27.93
CA LEU A 613 4.58 19.02 27.39
C LEU A 613 5.59 19.89 28.16
N GLY A 614 6.53 20.51 27.44
CA GLY A 614 7.44 21.52 27.98
C GLY A 614 8.51 20.99 28.94
N ARG A 615 9.21 21.89 29.66
CA ARG A 615 10.22 21.56 30.68
C ARG A 615 9.52 21.07 31.96
N SER A 616 9.03 19.83 31.96
CA SER A 616 8.43 19.23 33.16
C SER A 616 9.50 18.54 34.01
N SER A 617 9.59 18.93 35.29
CA SER A 617 10.64 18.50 36.20
C SER A 617 10.33 17.24 37.04
N SER A 618 9.23 16.53 36.79
CA SER A 618 9.04 15.17 37.34
C SER A 618 7.79 14.50 36.77
N MET A 619 7.99 13.54 35.87
CA MET A 619 6.94 12.55 35.62
C MET A 619 6.93 11.57 36.80
N HIS A 620 5.76 11.21 37.31
CA HIS A 620 5.57 10.17 38.33
C HIS A 620 4.71 9.03 37.78
N LEU A 621 5.22 8.33 36.76
CA LEU A 621 4.58 7.18 36.13
C LEU A 621 4.31 6.04 37.12
N LEU A 622 5.08 5.97 38.21
CA LEU A 622 4.86 5.01 39.28
C LEU A 622 3.48 5.18 39.97
N HIS A 623 2.81 6.32 39.84
CA HIS A 623 1.44 6.48 40.33
C HIS A 623 0.42 5.66 39.55
N LEU A 624 0.73 5.23 38.31
CA LEU A 624 -0.13 4.31 37.55
C LEU A 624 -0.26 2.94 38.22
N THR A 625 0.65 2.57 39.13
CA THR A 625 0.57 1.31 39.88
C THR A 625 -0.72 1.21 40.69
N SER A 626 -1.28 2.33 41.14
CA SER A 626 -2.60 2.38 41.81
C SER A 626 -3.73 1.89 40.89
N LEU A 627 -3.71 2.24 39.60
CA LEU A 627 -4.70 1.77 38.62
C LEU A 627 -4.52 0.28 38.29
N ILE A 628 -3.27 -0.15 38.18
CA ILE A 628 -2.94 -1.56 37.97
C ILE A 628 -3.42 -2.38 39.17
N HIS A 629 -3.17 -1.91 40.39
CA HIS A 629 -3.64 -2.55 41.62
C HIS A 629 -5.16 -2.59 41.73
N ALA A 630 -5.86 -1.53 41.29
CA ALA A 630 -7.31 -1.53 41.20
C ALA A 630 -7.87 -2.53 40.15
N SER A 631 -7.01 -3.16 39.34
CA SER A 631 -7.38 -4.05 38.23
C SER A 631 -6.80 -5.46 38.45
N PRO A 632 -7.33 -6.26 39.39
CA PRO A 632 -6.70 -7.51 39.83
C PRO A 632 -6.59 -8.61 38.76
N ASN A 633 -7.45 -8.56 37.72
CA ASN A 633 -7.47 -9.53 36.62
C ASN A 633 -6.84 -9.00 35.33
N LEU A 634 -6.03 -7.94 35.43
CA LEU A 634 -5.37 -7.33 34.28
C LEU A 634 -4.42 -8.33 33.61
N ARG A 635 -4.62 -8.56 32.31
CA ARG A 635 -3.79 -9.45 31.50
C ARG A 635 -2.79 -8.70 30.62
N LYS A 636 -3.16 -7.50 30.18
CA LYS A 636 -2.34 -6.65 29.32
C LYS A 636 -2.30 -5.21 29.82
N PHE A 637 -1.10 -4.67 29.94
CA PHE A 637 -0.87 -3.27 30.21
C PHE A 637 -0.11 -2.63 29.04
N LYS A 638 -0.65 -1.56 28.47
CA LYS A 638 -0.01 -0.77 27.42
C LYS A 638 0.19 0.67 27.87
N LEU A 639 1.40 1.18 27.74
CA LEU A 639 1.76 2.56 28.02
C LEU A 639 2.33 3.20 26.74
N ASN A 640 1.72 4.29 26.28
CA ASN A 640 2.26 5.10 25.20
C ASN A 640 2.76 6.40 25.79
N ILE A 641 4.03 6.74 25.60
CA ILE A 641 4.65 7.98 26.04
C ILE A 641 4.94 8.82 24.80
N GLU A 642 4.30 9.97 24.70
CA GLU A 642 4.52 10.94 23.63
C GLU A 642 5.13 12.22 24.19
N MET A 643 6.26 12.65 23.63
CA MET A 643 6.95 13.89 24.05
C MET A 643 6.89 14.94 22.95
N THR A 644 6.62 16.19 23.31
CA THR A 644 6.76 17.30 22.36
C THR A 644 8.23 17.65 22.11
N LYS A 645 8.53 18.29 20.97
CA LYS A 645 9.89 18.68 20.58
C LYS A 645 10.61 19.57 21.62
N ASP A 646 9.84 20.32 22.39
CA ASP A 646 10.34 21.24 23.42
C ASP A 646 10.40 20.61 24.82
N ALA A 647 10.00 19.34 24.95
CA ALA A 647 10.04 18.62 26.21
C ALA A 647 11.46 18.10 26.49
N HIS A 648 12.06 18.60 27.57
CA HIS A 648 13.31 18.07 28.11
C HIS A 648 12.99 17.31 29.38
N ILE A 649 13.31 16.01 29.41
CA ILE A 649 13.37 15.24 30.65
C ILE A 649 14.83 15.17 31.07
N GLU A 650 15.13 15.55 32.31
CA GLU A 650 16.46 15.31 32.88
C GLU A 650 16.65 13.79 32.99
N LEU A 651 17.57 13.27 32.18
CA LEU A 651 18.07 11.90 32.29
C LEU A 651 18.98 11.86 33.54
N GLU A 652 18.39 11.83 34.74
CA GLU A 652 19.14 11.47 35.94
C GLU A 652 19.65 10.04 35.77
N ALA A 653 20.95 9.89 35.49
CA ALA A 653 21.61 8.60 35.42
C ALA A 653 21.63 7.98 36.83
N ARG A 654 20.66 7.13 37.15
CA ARG A 654 20.69 6.26 38.33
C ARG A 654 21.24 4.90 37.96
N GLU A 655 22.07 4.34 38.83
CA GLU A 655 22.48 2.95 38.69
C GLU A 655 21.28 2.02 38.88
N VAL A 656 21.24 0.92 38.13
CA VAL A 656 20.13 -0.06 38.15
C VAL A 656 19.85 -0.57 39.57
N GLY A 657 20.91 -0.77 40.37
CA GLY A 657 20.79 -1.21 41.76
C GLY A 657 20.00 -0.23 42.64
N GLU A 658 20.21 1.08 42.46
CA GLU A 658 19.49 2.12 43.20
C GLU A 658 18.00 2.14 42.86
N VAL A 659 17.65 1.94 41.58
CA VAL A 659 16.25 1.85 41.13
C VAL A 659 15.56 0.61 41.69
N ILE A 660 16.23 -0.55 41.66
CA ILE A 660 15.72 -1.81 42.20
C ILE A 660 15.48 -1.70 43.72
N GLU A 661 16.40 -1.08 44.44
CA GLU A 661 16.29 -0.87 45.89
C GLU A 661 15.18 0.15 46.22
N PHE A 662 15.12 1.26 45.48
CA PHE A 662 14.07 2.27 45.64
C PHE A 662 12.66 1.67 45.42
N VAL A 663 12.47 0.91 44.34
CA VAL A 663 11.21 0.19 44.08
C VAL A 663 10.94 -0.86 45.16
N GLY A 664 11.98 -1.56 45.65
CA GLY A 664 11.86 -2.56 46.72
C GLY A 664 11.49 -1.99 48.09
N ARG A 665 11.87 -0.75 48.39
CA ARG A 665 11.47 -0.01 49.61
C ARG A 665 10.08 0.61 49.50
N ASN A 666 9.48 0.60 48.31
CA ASN A 666 8.22 1.29 48.06
C ASN A 666 7.04 0.50 48.65
N ARG A 667 6.18 1.17 49.42
CA ARG A 667 5.08 0.53 50.17
C ARG A 667 3.93 0.01 49.29
N TYR A 668 3.98 0.25 48.00
CA TYR A 668 2.96 -0.14 47.01
C TYR A 668 3.32 -1.43 46.27
N TYR A 669 4.03 -2.35 46.92
CA TYR A 669 4.37 -3.65 46.33
C TYR A 669 3.12 -4.54 46.33
N HIS A 670 2.41 -4.57 45.21
CA HIS A 670 1.28 -5.46 44.99
C HIS A 670 1.59 -6.43 43.85
N PRO A 671 1.67 -7.74 44.11
CA PRO A 671 1.91 -8.72 43.05
C PRO A 671 0.73 -8.72 42.08
N ASN A 672 1.02 -8.70 40.79
CA ASN A 672 0.04 -8.83 39.72
C ASN A 672 0.19 -10.22 39.09
N GLU A 673 -0.44 -11.22 39.71
CA GLU A 673 -0.32 -12.61 39.30
C GLU A 673 -0.92 -12.89 37.91
N ASN A 674 -1.81 -12.03 37.41
CA ASN A 674 -2.53 -12.24 36.16
C ASN A 674 -1.93 -11.51 34.94
N LEU A 675 -0.97 -10.61 35.15
CA LEU A 675 -0.40 -9.79 34.09
C LEU A 675 0.52 -10.62 33.21
N ARG A 676 0.16 -10.73 31.92
CA ARG A 676 0.86 -11.56 30.92
C ARG A 676 1.58 -10.72 29.87
N GLU A 677 1.02 -9.60 29.46
CA GLU A 677 1.60 -8.73 28.44
C GLU A 677 1.83 -7.31 28.95
N VAL A 678 3.03 -6.77 28.73
CA VAL A 678 3.36 -5.36 28.92
C VAL A 678 3.89 -4.78 27.61
N GLU A 679 3.38 -3.62 27.21
CA GLU A 679 3.84 -2.89 26.02
C GLU A 679 4.09 -1.43 26.40
N ILE A 680 5.34 -0.97 26.26
CA ILE A 680 5.72 0.42 26.51
C ILE A 680 6.25 1.02 25.21
N VAL A 681 5.56 2.03 24.70
CA VAL A 681 5.93 2.75 23.47
C VAL A 681 6.43 4.14 23.83
N GLY A 682 7.56 4.57 23.24
CA GLY A 682 8.17 5.86 23.55
C GLY A 682 8.97 5.86 24.84
N PHE A 683 9.57 4.73 25.22
CA PHE A 683 10.43 4.61 26.39
C PHE A 683 11.71 5.45 26.19
N VAL A 684 12.05 6.31 27.15
CA VAL A 684 13.17 7.26 27.02
C VAL A 684 14.31 6.94 27.98
N GLY A 685 14.05 6.11 28.99
CA GLY A 685 15.05 5.78 30.01
C GLY A 685 15.20 6.86 31.06
N ALA A 686 14.15 7.64 31.32
CA ALA A 686 14.12 8.55 32.44
C ALA A 686 13.85 7.79 33.74
N LYS A 687 14.08 8.45 34.87
CA LYS A 687 13.89 7.87 36.20
C LYS A 687 12.49 7.23 36.39
N SER A 688 11.46 7.90 35.89
CA SER A 688 10.06 7.53 36.11
C SER A 688 9.62 6.27 35.33
N ASP A 689 9.99 6.17 34.06
CA ASP A 689 9.69 5.02 33.20
C ASP A 689 10.58 3.83 33.59
N MET A 690 11.82 4.06 34.02
CA MET A 690 12.69 3.03 34.62
C MET A 690 12.10 2.44 35.91
N GLU A 691 11.62 3.29 36.82
CA GLU A 691 10.96 2.85 38.06
C GLU A 691 9.69 2.04 37.79
N LEU A 692 8.82 2.49 36.87
CA LEU A 692 7.60 1.77 36.50
C LEU A 692 7.91 0.42 35.85
N LEU A 693 8.86 0.36 34.91
CA LEU A 693 9.27 -0.89 34.27
C LEU A 693 9.81 -1.89 35.31
N THR A 694 10.66 -1.41 36.23
CA THR A 694 11.20 -2.23 37.32
C THR A 694 10.10 -2.79 38.22
N TYR A 695 9.09 -1.97 38.54
CA TYR A 695 7.91 -2.41 39.29
C TYR A 695 7.14 -3.51 38.56
N LEU A 696 6.84 -3.32 37.27
CA LEU A 696 6.07 -4.28 36.48
C LEU A 696 6.79 -5.63 36.38
N LEU A 697 8.10 -5.62 36.13
CA LEU A 697 8.91 -6.84 36.04
C LEU A 697 9.02 -7.59 37.37
N LYS A 698 9.07 -6.88 38.50
CA LYS A 698 9.12 -7.50 39.83
C LYS A 698 7.77 -8.04 40.29
N THR A 699 6.68 -7.39 39.93
CA THR A 699 5.34 -7.73 40.45
C THR A 699 4.58 -8.73 39.59
N ALA A 700 4.90 -8.86 38.30
CA ALA A 700 4.24 -9.78 37.38
C ALA A 700 5.04 -11.08 37.21
N SER A 701 4.70 -12.10 38.00
CA SER A 701 5.36 -13.41 37.96
C SER A 701 5.01 -14.27 36.73
N LEU A 702 3.85 -14.04 36.11
CA LEU A 702 3.35 -14.79 34.94
C LEU A 702 3.49 -14.00 33.61
N LEU A 703 4.45 -13.10 33.53
CA LEU A 703 4.63 -12.23 32.37
C LEU A 703 5.13 -13.03 31.16
N ASP A 704 4.26 -13.24 30.18
CA ASP A 704 4.54 -13.97 28.93
C ASP A 704 5.25 -13.10 27.89
N LYS A 705 4.99 -11.78 27.89
CA LYS A 705 5.47 -10.87 26.84
C LYS A 705 5.75 -9.46 27.34
N VAL A 706 6.91 -8.92 26.99
CA VAL A 706 7.24 -7.50 27.22
C VAL A 706 7.70 -6.86 25.92
N VAL A 707 7.05 -5.79 25.51
CA VAL A 707 7.42 -5.01 24.32
C VAL A 707 7.86 -3.63 24.75
N ILE A 708 9.08 -3.23 24.41
CA ILE A 708 9.59 -1.88 24.66
C ILE A 708 10.00 -1.27 23.33
N ASN A 709 9.40 -0.13 22.98
CA ASN A 709 9.79 0.66 21.81
C ASN A 709 10.49 1.94 22.30
N THR A 710 11.75 2.10 21.90
CA THR A 710 12.61 3.21 22.30
C THR A 710 13.50 3.64 21.14
N ASN A 711 13.73 4.95 21.04
CA ASN A 711 14.69 5.54 20.11
C ASN A 711 16.01 5.95 20.81
N HIS A 712 16.16 5.63 22.10
CA HIS A 712 17.29 6.08 22.93
C HIS A 712 18.23 4.94 23.28
N SER A 713 19.50 5.03 22.87
CA SER A 713 20.51 3.98 23.09
C SER A 713 20.79 3.72 24.58
N GLU A 714 20.82 4.77 25.40
CA GLU A 714 21.07 4.66 26.85
C GLU A 714 19.96 3.88 27.57
N ALA A 715 18.72 4.04 27.12
CA ALA A 715 17.57 3.32 27.65
C ALA A 715 17.65 1.80 27.39
N ILE A 716 18.22 1.40 26.24
CA ILE A 716 18.46 0.00 25.90
C ILE A 716 19.47 -0.64 26.87
N ASP A 717 20.55 0.08 27.19
CA ASP A 717 21.59 -0.42 28.10
C ASP A 717 21.09 -0.53 29.54
N PHE A 718 20.22 0.38 29.99
CA PHE A 718 19.52 0.22 31.26
C PHE A 718 18.65 -1.04 31.28
N VAL A 719 17.79 -1.25 30.27
CA VAL A 719 16.91 -2.43 30.21
C VAL A 719 17.72 -3.72 30.23
N ARG A 720 18.86 -3.78 29.53
CA ARG A 720 19.80 -4.90 29.57
C ARG A 720 20.30 -5.21 30.98
N LYS A 721 20.78 -4.17 31.68
CA LYS A 721 21.31 -4.30 33.06
C LYS A 721 20.21 -4.66 34.07
N LEU A 722 19.00 -4.13 33.90
CA LEU A 722 17.85 -4.44 34.74
C LEU A 722 17.45 -5.91 34.61
N LEU A 723 17.38 -6.43 33.38
CA LEU A 723 17.02 -7.82 33.12
C LEU A 723 18.06 -8.81 33.65
N SER A 724 19.36 -8.48 33.59
CA SER A 724 20.41 -9.36 34.14
C SER A 724 20.38 -9.45 35.66
N GLN A 725 19.90 -8.41 36.35
CA GLN A 725 19.83 -8.36 37.81
C GLN A 725 18.53 -8.94 38.40
N ILE A 726 17.42 -8.96 37.66
CA ILE A 726 16.12 -9.44 38.17
C ILE A 726 15.99 -10.99 38.19
N GLN A 727 16.98 -11.75 37.70
CA GLN A 727 16.98 -13.23 37.69
C GLN A 727 15.61 -13.82 37.31
N PHE A 728 15.22 -13.68 36.04
CA PHE A 728 14.23 -14.61 35.50
C PHE A 728 14.90 -15.98 35.34
N PRO A 729 14.37 -17.08 35.91
CA PRO A 729 15.15 -18.32 36.03
C PRO A 729 15.62 -18.95 34.71
N ASP A 730 15.07 -18.61 33.54
CA ASP A 730 15.35 -19.34 32.28
C ASP A 730 15.26 -18.50 30.98
N LEU A 731 15.77 -17.26 30.97
CA LEU A 731 15.81 -16.40 29.77
C LEU A 731 17.22 -16.35 29.14
N GLU A 732 17.38 -16.97 27.96
CA GLU A 732 18.56 -16.77 27.10
C GLU A 732 18.51 -15.39 26.43
N PHE A 733 19.65 -14.69 26.45
CA PHE A 733 19.81 -13.34 25.92
C PHE A 733 20.84 -13.35 24.79
N ASP A 734 20.44 -12.96 23.57
CA ASP A 734 21.36 -12.80 22.44
C ASP A 734 21.40 -11.33 21.96
N CYS A 735 22.61 -10.76 22.02
CA CYS A 735 22.90 -9.38 21.67
C CYS A 735 23.29 -9.31 20.19
N ARG A 736 22.29 -9.18 19.28
CA ARG A 736 22.47 -8.43 18.01
C ARG A 736 21.20 -8.14 17.18
N ARG A 737 20.01 -8.64 17.52
CA ARG A 737 18.71 -8.23 16.93
C ARG A 737 17.59 -8.77 17.83
N VAL A 738 16.74 -7.90 18.41
CA VAL A 738 15.71 -8.33 19.37
C VAL A 738 14.36 -8.53 18.67
N ILE A 739 14.07 -9.75 18.22
CA ILE A 739 12.73 -10.37 18.15
C ILE A 739 12.95 -11.88 18.15
N PHE A 740 12.31 -12.71 18.99
CA PHE A 740 11.83 -14.04 18.56
C PHE A 740 10.61 -14.55 19.31
N SER A 741 9.73 -15.21 18.55
CA SER A 741 8.51 -15.91 18.98
C SER A 741 8.44 -17.33 18.40
N THR A 742 7.95 -18.30 19.19
CA THR A 742 7.43 -19.62 18.75
C THR A 742 6.12 -19.86 19.55
N HIS A 743 4.97 -20.35 19.08
CA HIS A 743 4.58 -21.26 17.98
C HIS A 743 3.15 -20.89 17.45
N GLN A 744 2.91 -21.12 16.14
CA GLN A 744 1.65 -21.36 15.40
C GLN A 744 0.43 -20.39 15.51
N LEU A 745 0.38 -19.41 14.60
CA LEU A 745 -0.55 -19.34 13.45
C LEU A 745 -0.42 -17.95 12.78
N GLY A 746 0.14 -17.93 11.56
CA GLY A 746 0.03 -16.82 10.61
C GLY A 746 0.47 -15.42 11.08
N VAL A 747 1.78 -15.14 11.08
CA VAL A 747 2.28 -13.75 11.07
C VAL A 747 3.47 -13.63 10.11
N GLN A 748 3.38 -12.61 9.26
CA GLN A 748 4.42 -12.16 8.32
C GLN A 748 5.74 -11.91 9.03
N LEU A 749 6.83 -12.51 8.54
CA LEU A 749 8.19 -12.15 8.89
C LEU A 749 8.79 -11.25 7.81
N ILE A 750 9.15 -10.04 8.22
CA ILE A 750 9.95 -9.06 7.47
C ILE A 750 11.41 -9.47 7.65
N TRP A 751 12.10 -9.82 6.56
CA TRP A 751 13.54 -10.12 6.57
C TRP A 751 14.36 -8.86 6.24
N ASN A 752 15.46 -8.71 6.99
CA ASN A 752 16.62 -7.92 6.59
C ASN A 752 17.83 -8.89 6.63
N GLN A 753 18.41 -9.23 5.48
CA GLN A 753 19.53 -10.17 5.33
C GLN A 753 20.88 -9.53 5.67
N GLU A 754 21.80 -10.29 6.31
CA GLU A 754 23.22 -10.45 5.93
C GLU A 754 23.96 -11.35 6.95
N ALA A 755 24.31 -12.58 6.52
CA ALA A 755 25.53 -13.37 6.83
C ALA A 755 25.29 -14.89 6.59
N PRO A 756 26.32 -15.67 6.19
CA PRO A 756 26.16 -16.99 5.58
C PRO A 756 26.23 -18.12 6.62
N CYS A 757 25.47 -19.20 6.44
CA CYS A 757 25.73 -20.48 7.08
C CYS A 757 25.28 -21.62 6.15
N TRP A 758 26.27 -22.27 5.55
CA TRP A 758 26.25 -23.73 5.47
C TRP A 758 26.63 -24.26 6.86
N ASP A 759 26.10 -25.42 7.21
CA ASP A 759 26.13 -26.12 8.51
C ASP A 759 25.02 -25.73 9.50
N TRP A 760 24.70 -26.65 10.42
CA TRP A 760 23.62 -26.61 11.45
C TRP A 760 22.31 -27.36 11.14
N MET A 761 22.39 -28.50 10.46
CA MET A 761 21.27 -29.42 10.27
C MET A 761 21.01 -30.40 11.44
N GLU A 762 21.34 -30.09 12.70
CA GLU A 762 21.30 -31.13 13.75
C GLU A 762 20.83 -30.77 15.18
N VAL A 763 20.11 -29.67 15.44
CA VAL A 763 19.58 -29.42 16.80
C VAL A 763 18.12 -28.93 16.79
N ALA A 764 17.18 -29.81 16.42
CA ALA A 764 15.75 -29.58 16.59
C ALA A 764 15.07 -30.76 17.31
N ARG A 765 15.37 -30.93 18.60
CA ARG A 765 14.52 -31.62 19.56
C ARG A 765 14.66 -31.00 20.96
N ALA A 766 13.86 -29.97 21.26
CA ALA A 766 13.38 -29.71 22.63
C ALA A 766 12.23 -28.70 22.63
N ARG A 767 11.18 -29.01 23.39
CA ARG A 767 10.00 -28.18 23.70
C ARG A 767 10.35 -27.17 24.80
N SER A 768 9.93 -25.91 24.73
CA SER A 768 9.73 -25.08 25.94
C SER A 768 8.77 -23.90 25.74
N ASN A 769 7.77 -23.77 26.64
CA ASN A 769 6.95 -22.58 26.85
C ASN A 769 7.77 -21.52 27.62
N LYS A 770 8.34 -20.51 26.94
CA LYS A 770 9.15 -19.44 27.56
C LYS A 770 8.59 -18.03 27.28
N PRO A 771 8.76 -17.06 28.20
CA PRO A 771 8.35 -15.67 28.01
C PRO A 771 9.21 -14.95 26.95
N GLN A 772 8.60 -14.07 26.16
CA GLN A 772 9.20 -13.40 24.99
C GLN A 772 9.34 -11.89 25.22
N ILE A 773 10.57 -11.38 25.26
CA ILE A 773 10.84 -9.93 25.35
C ILE A 773 11.23 -9.40 23.97
N VAL A 774 10.54 -8.36 23.51
CA VAL A 774 10.75 -7.72 22.21
C VAL A 774 11.11 -6.25 22.40
N ILE A 775 12.32 -5.85 21.99
CA ILE A 775 12.77 -4.45 21.99
C ILE A 775 12.78 -3.99 20.53
N ILE A 776 11.93 -3.02 20.20
CA ILE A 776 11.82 -2.46 18.85
C ILE A 776 12.54 -1.11 18.85
N THR A 777 13.69 -1.07 18.18
CA THR A 777 14.50 0.14 17.94
C THR A 777 14.16 0.81 16.63
#